data_AF-A0A7R9Q475-F1
#
_entry.id   AF-A0A7R9Q475-F1
#
_cell.length_a   1.000
_cell.length_b   1.000
_cell.length_c   1.000
_cell.angle_alpha   90.00
_cell.angle_beta   90.00
_cell.angle_gamma   90.00
#
_symmetry.space_group_name_H-M   'P 1'
#
loop_
_entity.id
_entity.type
_entity.pdbx_description
1 polymer ?
#
loop_
_entity_poly.entity_id
_entity_poly.type
_entity_poly.pdbx_seq_one_letter_code
_entity_poly.pdbx_strand_id
1 'polypeptide(L)'
;MLEFLATRGYRIYSNNSTESVLQIKHRYLSHINNVSAEDRLNVWQLCKTYLGGEWSSVCADDLVIKPATGGFVNKILFCFLPDSIDHGQSHYFNAGDDLNPMAVSVLAQKVAKLHSLDMPIPKDGADWYMRIIMEDWFPECDRESYRNGSVRHEIQKNKNDYKTLMSVDLLEEMDWLRRMCEKIDCPVVFSHADLNRRNTLVREGGVGPGLDVYIIDWDWCCYTYRGADFGDYFMNWCQTELDFGGGPFPTDDQMLVFIDAYIREMTAINGNSFTQLEINSSKRLIMEAKVFALLGYIKEPKGEQRYKPKGEQRYKVYKELKELHETYMRLSVSAEDRLNVWQLCKTYLGGEWSDVCADDLVIKYAANGYVNKTLYCSLANSNNPQTKYPKVVVKYQNVDYLKSSGINLTYLSAVNIILSENNIAPKVLAVFEKGNICEFIDSRYFSAADDLNPTAVAVLAQKVAKLHSIDMPIPKDNTESHLKLNLEIWFSESDRESYKHGLVREEIQKNNYKTFMSVDLLEEIDWIQRVCKQVDSPVVFSHNDLMRRNILVRDAIADQPLDVYLIDLDWSSYMFRGADFGDYFINWCQTELDFGDKPFPTDDQMLVFIDAYIREMTAINGNSFTQLEINSRDKLIKEAKVLGLFSYMKMITWTNSITNKSGTSEMMPKGEQTFKNYKLLKDRLIEDYPEFE
;
A
#
# COMPACT_ATOMS: atom_id res chain seq x y z
N MET A 1 -36.11 27.04 8.73
CA MET A 1 -34.92 27.71 8.16
C MET A 1 -35.22 29.15 7.73
N LEU A 2 -36.19 29.40 6.84
CA LEU A 2 -36.54 30.76 6.38
C LEU A 2 -37.03 31.70 7.50
N GLU A 3 -37.84 31.21 8.45
CA GLU A 3 -38.25 32.00 9.63
C GLU A 3 -37.12 32.27 10.63
N PHE A 4 -36.15 31.35 10.74
CA PHE A 4 -34.97 31.48 11.60
C PHE A 4 -34.00 32.55 11.06
N LEU A 5 -33.88 32.67 9.74
CA LEU A 5 -33.06 33.69 9.08
C LEU A 5 -33.73 35.07 9.11
N ALA A 6 -35.07 35.11 8.98
CA ALA A 6 -35.85 36.35 9.05
C ALA A 6 -35.84 37.00 10.45
N THR A 7 -35.84 36.20 11.52
CA THR A 7 -35.76 36.69 12.92
C THR A 7 -34.38 37.26 13.28
N ARG A 8 -33.35 37.00 12.49
CA ARG A 8 -32.00 37.59 12.63
C ARG A 8 -31.67 38.65 11.57
N GLY A 9 -32.67 39.11 10.82
CA GLY A 9 -32.51 40.24 9.89
C GLY A 9 -32.00 39.88 8.49
N TYR A 10 -31.82 38.60 8.17
CA TYR A 10 -31.40 38.15 6.83
C TYR A 10 -32.61 38.00 5.89
N ARG A 11 -32.49 38.47 4.64
CA ARG A 11 -33.52 38.33 3.58
C ARG A 11 -32.91 37.70 2.32
N ILE A 12 -33.62 36.75 1.71
CA ILE A 12 -33.17 35.95 0.56
C ILE A 12 -34.01 36.31 -0.68
N TYR A 13 -33.36 36.46 -1.84
CA TYR A 13 -33.99 36.57 -3.16
C TYR A 13 -33.64 35.32 -3.98
N SER A 14 -34.63 34.68 -4.62
CA SER A 14 -34.39 33.58 -5.57
C SER A 14 -34.94 33.96 -6.95
N ASN A 15 -34.08 33.98 -7.97
CA ASN A 15 -34.53 33.98 -9.36
C ASN A 15 -34.63 32.52 -9.84
N ASN A 16 -35.84 32.09 -10.21
CA ASN A 16 -36.09 30.80 -10.82
C ASN A 16 -35.57 30.81 -12.27
N SER A 17 -34.43 30.18 -12.53
CA SER A 17 -34.02 29.81 -13.89
C SER A 17 -33.46 28.39 -13.94
N THR A 18 -34.04 27.55 -14.78
CA THR A 18 -33.61 26.19 -15.11
C THR A 18 -32.55 26.18 -16.21
N GLU A 19 -31.40 26.83 -15.99
CA GLU A 19 -30.23 26.71 -16.88
C GLU A 19 -29.25 25.67 -16.30
N SER A 20 -28.59 24.88 -17.16
CA SER A 20 -27.58 23.91 -16.71
C SER A 20 -26.26 24.61 -16.33
N VAL A 21 -25.51 24.04 -15.37
CA VAL A 21 -24.23 24.58 -14.86
C VAL A 21 -23.22 24.90 -15.98
N LEU A 22 -23.23 24.11 -17.06
CA LEU A 22 -22.40 24.33 -18.26
C LEU A 22 -22.79 25.56 -19.08
N GLN A 23 -24.08 25.90 -19.16
CA GLN A 23 -24.58 27.09 -19.87
C GLN A 23 -24.24 28.38 -19.13
N ILE A 24 -24.25 28.35 -17.79
CA ILE A 24 -23.83 29.47 -16.93
C ILE A 24 -22.32 29.74 -17.11
N LYS A 25 -21.51 28.68 -17.17
CA LYS A 25 -20.04 28.73 -17.35
C LYS A 25 -19.60 29.45 -18.64
N HIS A 26 -20.26 29.18 -19.77
CA HIS A 26 -19.91 29.77 -21.06
C HIS A 26 -20.22 31.28 -21.15
N ARG A 27 -21.22 31.75 -20.40
CA ARG A 27 -21.62 33.17 -20.38
C ARG A 27 -20.66 34.01 -19.51
N TYR A 28 -20.23 33.45 -18.37
CA TYR A 28 -19.41 34.15 -17.36
C TYR A 28 -17.95 34.44 -17.79
N LEU A 29 -17.34 33.58 -18.59
CA LEU A 29 -15.93 33.72 -19.00
C LEU A 29 -15.66 34.89 -19.96
N SER A 30 -16.70 35.59 -20.44
CA SER A 30 -16.57 36.65 -21.44
C SER A 30 -16.35 38.07 -20.88
N HIS A 31 -16.52 38.32 -19.57
CA HIS A 31 -16.65 39.69 -19.02
C HIS A 31 -15.93 39.99 -17.68
N ILE A 32 -14.65 39.63 -17.49
CA ILE A 32 -13.97 39.78 -16.17
C ILE A 32 -12.95 40.95 -16.09
N ASN A 33 -13.00 41.97 -16.93
CA ASN A 33 -12.04 43.09 -16.79
C ASN A 33 -12.64 44.48 -16.55
N ASN A 34 -13.96 44.66 -16.59
CA ASN A 34 -14.58 45.97 -16.31
C ASN A 34 -15.86 45.81 -15.48
N VAL A 35 -15.96 46.58 -14.38
CA VAL A 35 -17.21 46.74 -13.63
C VAL A 35 -18.12 47.64 -14.47
N SER A 36 -19.28 47.14 -14.90
CA SER A 36 -20.21 47.90 -15.75
C SER A 36 -20.78 49.11 -14.98
N ALA A 37 -21.23 50.13 -15.70
CA ALA A 37 -21.87 51.30 -15.08
C ALA A 37 -23.13 50.90 -14.29
N GLU A 38 -23.85 49.89 -14.76
CA GLU A 38 -25.02 49.32 -14.09
C GLU A 38 -24.64 48.61 -12.79
N ASP A 39 -23.59 47.77 -12.80
CA ASP A 39 -23.08 47.13 -11.59
C ASP A 39 -22.60 48.17 -10.56
N ARG A 40 -21.90 49.22 -11.02
CA ARG A 40 -21.44 50.31 -10.13
C ARG A 40 -22.61 50.99 -9.42
N LEU A 41 -23.67 51.31 -10.16
CA LEU A 41 -24.85 51.94 -9.60
C LEU A 41 -25.59 51.00 -8.62
N ASN A 42 -25.75 49.73 -9.00
CA ASN A 42 -26.42 48.74 -8.17
C ASN A 42 -25.65 48.49 -6.87
N VAL A 43 -24.34 48.29 -6.95
CA VAL A 43 -23.46 48.10 -5.78
C VAL A 43 -23.50 49.32 -4.87
N TRP A 44 -23.36 50.52 -5.43
CA TRP A 44 -23.46 51.75 -4.64
C TRP A 44 -24.81 51.86 -3.93
N GLN A 45 -25.92 51.60 -4.63
CA GLN A 45 -27.26 51.65 -4.05
C GLN A 45 -27.41 50.64 -2.90
N LEU A 46 -26.90 49.42 -3.07
CA LEU A 46 -26.91 48.39 -2.04
C LEU A 46 -26.07 48.81 -0.82
N CYS A 47 -24.82 49.22 -1.02
CA CYS A 47 -23.94 49.67 0.05
C CYS A 47 -24.56 50.85 0.83
N LYS A 48 -25.09 51.85 0.10
CA LYS A 48 -25.73 53.04 0.69
C LYS A 48 -26.98 52.72 1.49
N THR A 49 -27.81 51.81 0.99
CA THR A 49 -29.09 51.46 1.61
C THR A 49 -28.89 50.63 2.88
N TYR A 50 -27.89 49.74 2.89
CA TYR A 50 -27.82 48.66 3.88
C TYR A 50 -26.65 48.74 4.87
N LEU A 51 -25.54 49.42 4.57
CA LEU A 51 -24.35 49.40 5.45
C LEU A 51 -24.32 50.54 6.49
N GLY A 52 -25.11 51.60 6.31
CA GLY A 52 -25.18 52.73 7.26
C GLY A 52 -23.85 53.50 7.39
N GLY A 53 -23.77 54.44 8.35
CA GLY A 53 -22.54 55.24 8.58
C GLY A 53 -22.08 56.02 7.34
N GLU A 54 -20.77 56.11 7.12
CA GLU A 54 -20.18 56.81 5.96
C GLU A 54 -20.61 56.23 4.60
N TRP A 55 -21.00 54.95 4.56
CA TRP A 55 -21.57 54.31 3.36
C TRP A 55 -22.92 54.90 2.96
N SER A 56 -23.70 55.42 3.92
CA SER A 56 -24.99 56.06 3.62
C SER A 56 -24.85 57.43 2.96
N SER A 57 -23.67 58.06 3.07
CA SER A 57 -23.36 59.40 2.57
C SER A 57 -22.42 59.43 1.36
N VAL A 58 -21.76 58.32 1.02
CA VAL A 58 -20.83 58.24 -0.12
C VAL A 58 -21.54 58.47 -1.46
N CYS A 59 -20.94 59.27 -2.35
CA CYS A 59 -21.42 59.45 -3.71
C CYS A 59 -21.06 58.23 -4.58
N ALA A 60 -21.85 57.97 -5.63
CA ALA A 60 -21.63 56.82 -6.52
C ALA A 60 -20.25 56.85 -7.21
N ASP A 61 -19.77 58.05 -7.55
CA ASP A 61 -18.47 58.26 -8.21
C ASP A 61 -17.28 58.12 -7.25
N ASP A 62 -17.50 58.32 -5.95
CA ASP A 62 -16.47 58.26 -4.92
C ASP A 62 -16.30 56.83 -4.35
N LEU A 63 -17.25 55.92 -4.63
CA LEU A 63 -17.15 54.53 -4.20
C LEU A 63 -16.14 53.77 -5.07
N VAL A 64 -15.04 53.32 -4.45
CA VAL A 64 -14.04 52.52 -5.15
C VAL A 64 -14.53 51.08 -5.25
N ILE A 65 -14.83 50.64 -6.47
CA ILE A 65 -15.25 49.25 -6.76
C ILE A 65 -14.18 48.57 -7.61
N LYS A 66 -13.65 47.45 -7.11
CA LYS A 66 -12.69 46.60 -7.81
C LYS A 66 -13.29 45.21 -8.01
N PRO A 67 -13.18 44.59 -9.20
CA PRO A 67 -13.57 43.20 -9.36
C PRO A 67 -12.69 42.31 -8.48
N ALA A 68 -13.31 41.37 -7.78
CA ALA A 68 -12.62 40.34 -7.04
C ALA A 68 -12.49 39.08 -7.92
N THR A 69 -11.39 38.35 -7.79
CA THR A 69 -11.18 37.07 -8.50
C THR A 69 -11.63 35.91 -7.62
N GLY A 70 -12.82 35.39 -7.85
CA GLY A 70 -13.42 34.26 -7.10
C GLY A 70 -14.91 34.12 -7.40
N GLY A 71 -15.44 32.90 -7.29
CA GLY A 71 -16.83 32.54 -7.66
C GLY A 71 -17.00 32.10 -9.11
N PHE A 72 -17.44 30.85 -9.32
CA PHE A 72 -17.80 30.33 -10.66
C PHE A 72 -19.23 30.72 -11.09
N VAL A 73 -20.12 30.95 -10.11
CA VAL A 73 -21.54 31.25 -10.32
C VAL A 73 -21.92 32.65 -9.82
N ASN A 74 -21.06 33.28 -9.03
CA ASN A 74 -21.27 34.58 -8.40
C ASN A 74 -20.29 35.65 -8.91
N LYS A 75 -20.73 36.91 -8.94
CA LYS A 75 -19.87 38.07 -9.22
C LYS A 75 -19.45 38.73 -7.90
N ILE A 76 -18.20 38.57 -7.51
CA ILE A 76 -17.65 39.16 -6.28
C ILE A 76 -16.98 40.51 -6.59
N LEU A 77 -17.32 41.55 -5.83
CA LEU A 77 -16.81 42.91 -6.01
C LEU A 77 -16.31 43.47 -4.66
N PHE A 78 -15.06 43.92 -4.61
CA PHE A 78 -14.52 44.66 -3.47
C PHE A 78 -14.96 46.13 -3.55
N CYS A 79 -15.53 46.63 -2.46
CA CYS A 79 -16.05 47.99 -2.36
C CYS A 79 -15.33 48.71 -1.22
N PHE A 80 -14.84 49.93 -1.44
CA PHE A 80 -14.13 50.73 -0.44
C PHE A 80 -14.67 52.16 -0.41
N LEU A 81 -14.76 52.73 0.79
CA LEU A 81 -14.93 54.17 0.97
C LEU A 81 -13.62 54.90 0.59
N PRO A 82 -13.69 56.18 0.16
CA PRO A 82 -12.51 57.01 -0.13
C PRO A 82 -11.48 57.01 1.00
N ASP A 83 -10.22 57.29 0.67
CA ASP A 83 -8.97 57.11 1.46
C ASP A 83 -8.87 57.80 2.85
N SER A 84 -9.96 58.05 3.59
CA SER A 84 -9.93 58.59 4.95
C SER A 84 -9.96 57.55 6.07
N ILE A 85 -9.98 56.25 5.75
CA ILE A 85 -9.93 55.16 6.75
C ILE A 85 -8.82 54.18 6.35
N ASP A 86 -7.89 53.92 7.26
CA ASP A 86 -6.94 52.80 7.14
C ASP A 86 -7.74 51.48 7.19
N HIS A 87 -8.03 50.92 6.01
CA HIS A 87 -8.91 49.76 5.89
C HIS A 87 -8.23 48.44 6.33
N GLY A 88 -6.92 48.46 6.63
CA GLY A 88 -6.12 47.25 6.77
C GLY A 88 -5.96 46.56 5.41
N GLN A 89 -4.78 45.98 5.15
CA GLN A 89 -4.56 45.26 3.90
C GLN A 89 -5.19 43.87 4.00
N SER A 90 -5.98 43.49 3.01
CA SER A 90 -6.53 42.13 2.87
C SER A 90 -6.13 41.53 1.53
N HIS A 91 -5.75 40.25 1.54
CA HIS A 91 -5.38 39.50 0.35
C HIS A 91 -5.99 38.10 0.35
N TYR A 92 -6.09 37.50 -0.83
CA TYR A 92 -6.37 36.06 -0.93
C TYR A 92 -5.19 35.28 -0.38
N PHE A 93 -5.49 34.19 0.32
CA PHE A 93 -4.50 33.27 0.84
C PHE A 93 -3.53 32.87 -0.27
N ASN A 94 -2.22 33.01 -0.05
CA ASN A 94 -1.21 32.80 -1.07
C ASN A 94 -0.12 31.82 -0.60
N ALA A 95 0.85 31.51 -1.47
CA ALA A 95 1.88 30.53 -1.17
C ALA A 95 2.77 30.94 0.02
N GLY A 96 2.94 32.24 0.29
CA GLY A 96 3.62 32.73 1.49
C GLY A 96 2.83 32.44 2.76
N ASP A 97 1.50 32.51 2.70
CA ASP A 97 0.63 32.19 3.84
C ASP A 97 0.63 30.68 4.14
N ASP A 98 0.75 29.81 3.13
CA ASP A 98 0.91 28.36 3.32
C ASP A 98 2.21 27.97 4.03
N LEU A 99 3.24 28.79 3.88
CA LEU A 99 4.53 28.63 4.57
C LEU A 99 4.54 29.33 5.93
N ASN A 100 3.47 30.04 6.30
CA ASN A 100 3.33 30.71 7.59
C ASN A 100 2.52 29.84 8.56
N PRO A 101 3.16 29.21 9.56
CA PRO A 101 2.47 28.31 10.49
C PRO A 101 1.33 28.97 11.26
N MET A 102 1.39 30.29 11.48
CA MET A 102 0.32 31.04 12.14
C MET A 102 -0.91 31.12 11.24
N ALA A 103 -0.75 31.53 9.98
CA ALA A 103 -1.86 31.65 9.03
C ALA A 103 -2.54 30.29 8.80
N VAL A 104 -1.75 29.24 8.61
CA VAL A 104 -2.23 27.85 8.48
C VAL A 104 -2.97 27.39 9.75
N SER A 105 -2.44 27.70 10.94
CA SER A 105 -3.09 27.33 12.21
C SER A 105 -4.44 28.04 12.38
N VAL A 106 -4.54 29.33 12.02
CA VAL A 106 -5.81 30.08 12.11
C VAL A 106 -6.83 29.51 11.11
N LEU A 107 -6.42 29.20 9.88
CA LEU A 107 -7.29 28.54 8.90
C LEU A 107 -7.79 27.19 9.43
N ALA A 108 -6.90 26.34 9.93
CA ALA A 108 -7.25 25.04 10.50
C ALA A 108 -8.26 25.14 11.66
N GLN A 109 -8.13 26.14 12.54
CA GLN A 109 -9.09 26.41 13.61
C GLN A 109 -10.47 26.80 13.07
N LYS A 110 -10.54 27.62 12.00
CA LYS A 110 -11.79 28.01 11.36
C LYS A 110 -12.47 26.81 10.71
N VAL A 111 -11.70 25.94 10.06
CA VAL A 111 -12.19 24.67 9.48
C VAL A 111 -12.69 23.71 10.56
N ALA A 112 -11.98 23.57 11.68
CA ALA A 112 -12.45 22.77 12.83
C ALA A 112 -13.79 23.27 13.38
N LYS A 113 -13.92 24.60 13.55
CA LYS A 113 -15.19 25.21 13.97
C LYS A 113 -16.30 24.94 12.96
N LEU A 114 -16.03 25.08 11.67
CA LEU A 114 -16.96 24.76 10.59
C LEU A 114 -17.43 23.29 10.68
N HIS A 115 -16.50 22.34 10.74
CA HIS A 115 -16.80 20.91 10.82
C HIS A 115 -17.56 20.51 12.10
N SER A 116 -17.48 21.33 13.16
CA SER A 116 -18.24 21.11 14.40
C SER A 116 -19.68 21.64 14.36
N LEU A 117 -20.08 22.36 13.31
CA LEU A 117 -21.43 22.92 13.21
C LEU A 117 -22.47 21.84 12.91
N ASP A 118 -23.58 21.89 13.64
CA ASP A 118 -24.80 21.14 13.31
C ASP A 118 -25.78 22.07 12.58
N MET A 119 -25.67 22.10 11.26
CA MET A 119 -26.49 22.93 10.40
C MET A 119 -27.85 22.28 10.15
N PRO A 120 -28.96 23.04 10.15
CA PRO A 120 -30.31 22.52 9.94
C PRO A 120 -30.61 22.26 8.45
N ILE A 121 -29.75 21.50 7.79
CA ILE A 121 -29.87 21.06 6.40
C ILE A 121 -29.71 19.52 6.32
N PRO A 122 -30.13 18.86 5.23
CA PRO A 122 -29.98 17.41 5.08
C PRO A 122 -28.52 16.93 5.19
N LYS A 123 -28.32 15.78 5.85
CA LYS A 123 -26.99 15.19 6.12
C LYS A 123 -26.53 14.17 5.06
N ASP A 124 -27.36 13.91 4.06
CA ASP A 124 -27.12 13.03 2.91
C ASP A 124 -26.35 13.71 1.76
N GLY A 125 -25.82 14.92 2.00
CA GLY A 125 -25.06 15.71 1.02
C GLY A 125 -23.80 15.01 0.49
N ALA A 126 -23.29 13.97 1.17
CA ALA A 126 -22.11 13.23 0.76
C ALA A 126 -22.38 12.47 -0.55
N ASP A 127 -23.55 11.84 -0.68
CA ASP A 127 -23.95 11.12 -1.89
C ASP A 127 -24.16 12.09 -3.04
N TRP A 128 -24.78 13.24 -2.78
CA TRP A 128 -24.94 14.31 -3.76
C TRP A 128 -23.59 14.85 -4.24
N TYR A 129 -22.68 15.18 -3.32
CA TYR A 129 -21.35 15.70 -3.64
C TYR A 129 -20.57 14.68 -4.47
N MET A 130 -20.53 13.42 -4.02
CA MET A 130 -19.84 12.35 -4.73
C MET A 130 -20.46 12.08 -6.11
N ARG A 131 -21.79 12.12 -6.23
CA ARG A 131 -22.48 11.99 -7.52
C ARG A 131 -22.15 13.14 -8.46
N ILE A 132 -22.16 14.39 -8.01
CA ILE A 132 -21.80 15.52 -8.87
C ILE A 132 -20.35 15.40 -9.35
N ILE A 133 -19.42 15.12 -8.42
CA ILE A 133 -18.00 15.01 -8.74
C ILE A 133 -17.69 13.82 -9.65
N MET A 134 -18.34 12.66 -9.42
CA MET A 134 -18.03 11.42 -10.16
C MET A 134 -18.91 11.18 -11.38
N GLU A 135 -20.09 11.80 -11.47
CA GLU A 135 -21.09 11.50 -12.50
C GLU A 135 -21.44 12.70 -13.36
N ASP A 136 -21.71 13.86 -12.75
CA ASP A 136 -22.18 15.03 -13.49
C ASP A 136 -21.03 15.83 -14.14
N TRP A 137 -19.82 15.79 -13.56
CA TRP A 137 -18.62 16.39 -14.16
C TRP A 137 -18.01 15.56 -15.31
N PHE A 138 -18.44 14.30 -15.46
CA PHE A 138 -18.03 13.39 -16.54
C PHE A 138 -19.29 12.89 -17.30
N PRO A 139 -19.91 13.75 -18.13
CA PRO A 139 -21.25 13.50 -18.67
C PRO A 139 -21.31 12.21 -19.50
N GLU A 140 -22.48 11.56 -19.54
CA GLU A 140 -22.70 10.28 -20.22
C GLU A 140 -22.25 10.27 -21.70
N CYS A 141 -22.43 11.38 -22.42
CA CYS A 141 -21.99 11.54 -23.81
C CYS A 141 -20.45 11.50 -23.97
N ASP A 142 -19.71 11.92 -22.95
CA ASP A 142 -18.25 11.81 -22.89
C ASP A 142 -17.81 10.39 -22.51
N ARG A 143 -18.58 9.67 -21.68
CA ARG A 143 -18.31 8.26 -21.34
C ARG A 143 -18.48 7.33 -22.54
N GLU A 144 -19.53 7.52 -23.33
CA GLU A 144 -19.71 6.82 -24.60
C GLU A 144 -18.62 7.18 -25.61
N SER A 145 -18.25 8.46 -25.72
CA SER A 145 -17.18 8.91 -26.61
C SER A 145 -15.79 8.39 -26.20
N TYR A 146 -15.55 8.21 -24.90
CA TYR A 146 -14.33 7.59 -24.37
C TYR A 146 -14.32 6.07 -24.65
N ARG A 147 -15.44 5.38 -24.36
CA ARG A 147 -15.63 3.94 -24.65
C ARG A 147 -15.54 3.62 -26.15
N ASN A 148 -16.02 4.52 -26.99
CA ASN A 148 -16.05 4.37 -28.45
C ASN A 148 -14.80 4.93 -29.14
N GLY A 149 -13.83 5.47 -28.40
CA GLY A 149 -12.53 5.91 -28.91
C GLY A 149 -12.53 7.22 -29.72
N SER A 150 -13.62 7.98 -29.74
CA SER A 150 -13.72 9.25 -30.49
C SER A 150 -12.93 10.39 -29.84
N VAL A 151 -12.84 10.42 -28.50
CA VAL A 151 -11.96 11.36 -27.76
C VAL A 151 -10.47 11.08 -28.02
N ARG A 152 -10.11 9.81 -28.22
CA ARG A 152 -8.76 9.37 -28.62
C ARG A 152 -8.33 9.98 -29.96
N HIS A 153 -9.28 10.19 -30.89
CA HIS A 153 -9.03 10.74 -32.22
C HIS A 153 -8.73 12.25 -32.21
N GLU A 154 -9.36 13.02 -31.32
CA GLU A 154 -9.13 14.48 -31.23
C GLU A 154 -7.82 14.81 -30.51
N ILE A 155 -7.42 14.01 -29.52
CA ILE A 155 -6.13 14.17 -28.81
C ILE A 155 -4.96 13.64 -29.66
N GLN A 156 -5.18 12.65 -30.53
CA GLN A 156 -4.19 12.14 -31.50
C GLN A 156 -3.71 13.16 -32.54
N LYS A 157 -4.37 14.32 -32.70
CA LYS A 157 -3.87 15.42 -33.54
C LYS A 157 -2.66 16.16 -32.95
N ASN A 158 -2.42 16.08 -31.63
CA ASN A 158 -1.30 16.73 -30.93
C ASN A 158 -0.36 15.70 -30.28
N LYS A 159 0.24 14.84 -31.10
CA LYS A 159 0.96 13.60 -30.72
C LYS A 159 2.24 13.75 -29.88
N ASN A 160 2.84 14.93 -29.76
CA ASN A 160 4.20 15.04 -29.22
C ASN A 160 4.30 15.40 -27.73
N ASP A 161 3.23 15.91 -27.10
CA ASP A 161 3.34 16.49 -25.75
C ASP A 161 2.55 15.74 -24.65
N TYR A 162 1.87 14.62 -24.94
CA TYR A 162 0.86 14.04 -24.02
C TYR A 162 0.77 12.50 -23.98
N LYS A 163 1.89 11.78 -24.05
CA LYS A 163 1.88 10.29 -24.09
C LYS A 163 1.29 9.64 -22.83
N THR A 164 1.43 10.26 -21.66
CA THR A 164 1.11 9.64 -20.36
C THR A 164 -0.38 9.70 -20.02
N LEU A 165 -1.09 10.79 -20.33
CA LEU A 165 -2.55 10.86 -20.15
C LEU A 165 -3.31 9.96 -21.14
N MET A 166 -2.72 9.66 -22.30
CA MET A 166 -3.33 8.83 -23.34
C MET A 166 -3.36 7.33 -23.02
N SER A 167 -2.57 6.88 -22.03
CA SER A 167 -2.47 5.48 -21.61
C SER A 167 -3.37 5.12 -20.42
N VAL A 168 -4.16 6.06 -19.91
CA VAL A 168 -4.91 5.91 -18.65
C VAL A 168 -6.39 5.73 -18.95
N ASP A 169 -7.01 4.72 -18.34
CA ASP A 169 -8.46 4.60 -18.34
C ASP A 169 -9.05 5.44 -17.20
N LEU A 170 -9.51 6.65 -17.51
CA LEU A 170 -10.08 7.56 -16.52
C LEU A 170 -11.35 6.98 -15.85
N LEU A 171 -12.10 6.10 -16.51
CA LEU A 171 -13.28 5.48 -15.91
C LEU A 171 -12.86 4.45 -14.85
N GLU A 172 -11.85 3.63 -15.15
CA GLU A 172 -11.29 2.69 -14.20
C GLU A 172 -10.69 3.40 -12.98
N GLU A 173 -10.00 4.53 -13.19
CA GLU A 173 -9.44 5.36 -12.12
C GLU A 173 -10.53 6.00 -11.24
N MET A 174 -11.63 6.48 -11.84
CA MET A 174 -12.77 7.00 -11.08
C MET A 174 -13.47 5.92 -10.26
N ASP A 175 -13.66 4.73 -10.83
CA ASP A 175 -14.21 3.58 -10.10
C ASP A 175 -13.28 3.13 -8.97
N TRP A 176 -11.96 3.17 -9.18
CA TRP A 176 -10.97 2.92 -8.14
C TRP A 176 -11.08 3.95 -7.01
N LEU A 177 -11.12 5.25 -7.32
CA LEU A 177 -11.26 6.32 -6.33
C LEU A 177 -12.55 6.21 -5.52
N ARG A 178 -13.67 5.87 -6.17
CA ARG A 178 -14.95 5.64 -5.50
C ARG A 178 -14.83 4.55 -4.43
N ARG A 179 -14.31 3.39 -4.81
CA ARG A 179 -14.05 2.27 -3.88
C ARG A 179 -13.09 2.66 -2.76
N MET A 180 -12.12 3.55 -3.02
CA MET A 180 -11.18 4.01 -1.99
C MET A 180 -11.86 4.94 -0.98
N CYS A 181 -12.65 5.91 -1.44
CA CYS A 181 -13.36 6.84 -0.55
C CYS A 181 -14.34 6.09 0.36
N GLU A 182 -15.03 5.07 -0.16
CA GLU A 182 -15.90 4.17 0.62
C GLU A 182 -15.13 3.38 1.69
N LYS A 183 -13.92 2.89 1.37
CA LYS A 183 -13.10 2.09 2.30
C LYS A 183 -12.46 2.90 3.42
N ILE A 184 -12.24 4.20 3.21
CA ILE A 184 -11.54 5.05 4.17
C ILE A 184 -12.40 5.41 5.38
N ASP A 185 -13.71 5.15 5.35
CA ASP A 185 -14.62 5.42 6.48
C ASP A 185 -14.38 6.83 7.06
N CYS A 186 -14.47 7.84 6.20
CA CYS A 186 -14.25 9.24 6.57
C CYS A 186 -15.52 9.80 7.23
N PRO A 187 -15.45 10.55 8.34
CA PRO A 187 -16.63 11.16 8.94
C PRO A 187 -17.29 12.20 8.03
N VAL A 188 -18.62 12.19 8.00
CA VAL A 188 -19.43 13.22 7.35
C VAL A 188 -19.61 14.41 8.31
N VAL A 189 -19.24 15.61 7.85
CA VAL A 189 -19.32 16.88 8.59
C VAL A 189 -19.94 17.95 7.70
N PHE A 190 -20.39 19.06 8.30
CA PHE A 190 -20.71 20.24 7.50
C PHE A 190 -19.40 20.85 6.98
N SER A 191 -19.23 20.83 5.67
CA SER A 191 -17.99 21.12 4.96
C SER A 191 -18.21 22.24 3.94
N HIS A 192 -17.15 22.97 3.63
CA HIS A 192 -17.17 24.00 2.58
C HIS A 192 -17.29 23.38 1.19
N ALA A 193 -16.64 22.23 0.98
CA ALA A 193 -16.62 21.43 -0.25
C ALA A 193 -16.07 22.15 -1.49
N ASP A 194 -15.36 23.26 -1.27
CA ASP A 194 -14.57 24.01 -2.25
C ASP A 194 -13.51 24.86 -1.53
N LEU A 195 -12.84 24.27 -0.54
CA LEU A 195 -11.89 24.99 0.32
C LEU A 195 -10.55 25.20 -0.43
N ASN A 196 -10.49 26.27 -1.22
CA ASN A 196 -9.30 26.67 -1.95
C ASN A 196 -8.87 28.10 -1.54
N ARG A 197 -7.74 28.55 -2.08
CA ARG A 197 -7.14 29.85 -1.76
C ARG A 197 -7.96 31.06 -2.17
N ARG A 198 -8.72 30.97 -3.25
CA ARG A 198 -9.65 32.04 -3.67
C ARG A 198 -10.80 32.17 -2.68
N ASN A 199 -11.11 31.08 -2.01
CA ASN A 199 -12.17 31.00 -1.03
C ASN A 199 -11.65 31.27 0.39
N THR A 200 -10.42 31.78 0.51
CA THR A 200 -9.78 32.12 1.78
C THR A 200 -9.17 33.53 1.72
N LEU A 201 -9.61 34.42 2.60
CA LEU A 201 -9.10 35.79 2.73
C LEU A 201 -8.30 35.96 4.02
N VAL A 202 -7.18 36.67 3.93
CA VAL A 202 -6.35 37.08 5.06
C VAL A 202 -6.48 38.58 5.24
N ARG A 203 -6.66 39.03 6.48
CA ARG A 203 -6.62 40.44 6.86
C ARG A 203 -5.46 40.67 7.83
N GLU A 204 -4.59 41.61 7.48
CA GLU A 204 -3.49 42.04 8.34
C GLU A 204 -4.00 43.00 9.43
N GLY A 205 -3.53 42.84 10.68
CA GLY A 205 -3.83 43.75 11.80
C GLY A 205 -5.02 43.38 12.69
N GLY A 206 -5.46 42.11 12.72
CA GLY A 206 -6.55 41.64 13.58
C GLY A 206 -6.26 41.64 15.09
N VAL A 207 -7.30 41.46 15.92
CA VAL A 207 -7.19 41.39 17.39
C VAL A 207 -6.52 40.08 17.81
N GLY A 208 -5.30 40.15 18.36
CA GLY A 208 -4.46 38.97 18.68
C GLY A 208 -3.16 39.00 17.89
N PRO A 209 -2.48 37.87 17.61
CA PRO A 209 -1.13 37.86 17.04
C PRO A 209 -1.02 38.34 15.56
N GLY A 210 -1.95 39.17 15.09
CA GLY A 210 -1.77 40.05 13.93
C GLY A 210 -2.39 39.59 12.61
N LEU A 211 -3.05 38.43 12.56
CA LEU A 211 -3.64 37.85 11.33
C LEU A 211 -5.05 37.32 11.59
N ASP A 212 -6.02 37.70 10.76
CA ASP A 212 -7.38 37.14 10.77
C ASP A 212 -7.71 36.50 9.41
N VAL A 213 -8.29 35.28 9.44
CA VAL A 213 -8.57 34.47 8.24
C VAL A 213 -10.08 34.23 8.12
N TYR A 214 -10.60 34.43 6.91
CA TYR A 214 -12.01 34.31 6.56
C TYR A 214 -12.19 33.29 5.43
N ILE A 215 -13.12 32.35 5.62
CA ILE A 215 -13.57 31.42 4.57
C ILE A 215 -14.81 32.04 3.90
N ILE A 216 -14.79 32.09 2.56
CA ILE A 216 -15.82 32.74 1.73
C ILE A 216 -16.23 31.82 0.57
N ASP A 217 -17.30 32.16 -0.14
CA ASP A 217 -17.82 31.40 -1.30
C ASP A 217 -18.48 30.05 -0.93
N TRP A 218 -19.57 30.14 -0.18
CA TRP A 218 -20.27 29.00 0.45
C TRP A 218 -21.22 28.22 -0.48
N ASP A 219 -21.15 28.42 -1.79
CA ASP A 219 -22.14 27.86 -2.73
C ASP A 219 -22.15 26.32 -2.78
N TRP A 220 -21.03 25.70 -2.44
CA TRP A 220 -20.85 24.24 -2.44
C TRP A 220 -21.02 23.60 -1.07
N CYS A 221 -21.27 24.40 -0.01
CA CYS A 221 -21.28 23.87 1.34
C CYS A 221 -22.40 22.84 1.54
N CYS A 222 -22.04 21.70 2.13
CA CYS A 222 -22.95 20.60 2.37
C CYS A 222 -22.42 19.69 3.47
N TYR A 223 -23.23 18.73 3.92
CA TYR A 223 -22.70 17.62 4.69
C TYR A 223 -21.95 16.67 3.76
N THR A 224 -20.63 16.59 3.86
CA THR A 224 -19.81 15.65 3.09
C THR A 224 -18.64 15.16 3.94
N TYR A 225 -17.83 14.26 3.39
CA TYR A 225 -16.64 13.76 4.05
C TYR A 225 -15.72 14.92 4.41
N ARG A 226 -15.29 15.02 5.68
CA ARG A 226 -14.36 16.09 6.12
C ARG A 226 -13.05 16.11 5.32
N GLY A 227 -12.66 14.95 4.77
CA GLY A 227 -11.53 14.83 3.89
C GLY A 227 -11.64 15.70 2.63
N ALA A 228 -12.85 16.04 2.17
CA ALA A 228 -13.07 16.91 1.02
C ALA A 228 -12.39 18.28 1.18
N ASP A 229 -12.63 18.96 2.31
CA ASP A 229 -12.00 20.27 2.58
C ASP A 229 -10.48 20.16 2.75
N PHE A 230 -10.00 19.09 3.42
CA PHE A 230 -8.56 18.88 3.54
C PHE A 230 -7.91 18.63 2.17
N GLY A 231 -8.52 17.77 1.36
CA GLY A 231 -8.04 17.42 0.03
C GLY A 231 -7.99 18.62 -0.90
N ASP A 232 -9.07 19.41 -0.95
CA ASP A 232 -9.12 20.62 -1.77
C ASP A 232 -8.11 21.68 -1.29
N TYR A 233 -7.89 21.82 0.02
CA TYR A 233 -6.86 22.72 0.55
C TYR A 233 -5.45 22.28 0.16
N PHE A 234 -5.06 21.04 0.47
CA PHE A 234 -3.69 20.56 0.27
C PHE A 234 -3.33 20.34 -1.20
N MET A 235 -4.31 19.99 -2.04
CA MET A 235 -4.11 19.97 -3.50
C MET A 235 -3.67 21.36 -4.02
N ASN A 236 -4.15 22.42 -3.37
CA ASN A 236 -3.83 23.81 -3.70
C ASN A 236 -2.66 24.39 -2.91
N TRP A 237 -1.87 23.58 -2.20
CA TRP A 237 -0.73 24.04 -1.39
C TRP A 237 0.48 24.51 -2.23
N CYS A 238 1.21 25.51 -1.73
CA CYS A 238 2.22 26.35 -2.42
C CYS A 238 2.08 26.60 -3.96
N GLN A 239 0.87 26.62 -4.52
CA GLN A 239 0.61 26.99 -5.92
C GLN A 239 0.88 28.48 -6.18
N THR A 240 1.49 28.80 -7.32
CA THR A 240 1.83 30.20 -7.68
C THR A 240 0.72 30.95 -8.39
N GLU A 241 -0.29 30.24 -8.92
CA GLU A 241 -1.43 30.82 -9.60
C GLU A 241 -2.68 30.72 -8.74
N LEU A 242 -3.57 31.71 -8.87
CA LEU A 242 -4.83 31.75 -8.13
C LEU A 242 -5.80 30.64 -8.58
N ASP A 243 -5.66 30.12 -9.81
CA ASP A 243 -6.38 28.95 -10.34
C ASP A 243 -5.40 27.87 -10.74
N PHE A 244 -5.66 26.64 -10.29
CA PHE A 244 -5.22 25.40 -10.95
C PHE A 244 -3.74 25.40 -11.37
N GLY A 245 -2.84 25.41 -10.38
CA GLY A 245 -1.39 25.39 -10.53
C GLY A 245 -0.76 23.98 -10.51
N GLY A 246 0.50 23.91 -10.93
CA GLY A 246 1.38 22.73 -10.85
C GLY A 246 2.32 22.79 -9.64
N GLY A 247 1.82 23.19 -8.47
CA GLY A 247 2.63 23.22 -7.24
C GLY A 247 2.97 21.80 -6.74
N PRO A 248 3.99 21.64 -5.88
CA PRO A 248 4.24 20.37 -5.19
C PRO A 248 3.10 20.05 -4.22
N PHE A 249 2.82 18.76 -4.04
CA PHE A 249 1.99 18.33 -2.90
C PHE A 249 2.82 18.41 -1.61
N PRO A 250 2.24 18.85 -0.47
CA PRO A 250 2.98 19.01 0.77
C PRO A 250 3.45 17.67 1.35
N THR A 251 4.58 17.69 2.07
CA THR A 251 5.04 16.54 2.86
C THR A 251 4.18 16.35 4.10
N ASP A 252 4.25 15.17 4.73
CA ASP A 252 3.51 14.87 5.97
C ASP A 252 3.82 15.90 7.07
N ASP A 253 5.09 16.30 7.22
CA ASP A 253 5.51 17.32 8.19
C ASP A 253 4.89 18.70 7.90
N GLN A 254 4.72 19.06 6.62
CA GLN A 254 4.06 20.30 6.22
C GLN A 254 2.56 20.23 6.48
N MET A 255 1.94 19.07 6.24
CA MET A 255 0.52 18.84 6.54
C MET A 255 0.25 18.86 8.05
N LEU A 256 1.17 18.35 8.88
CA LEU A 256 1.03 18.30 10.34
C LEU A 256 0.77 19.67 10.96
N VAL A 257 1.28 20.76 10.40
CA VAL A 257 1.02 22.12 10.90
C VAL A 257 -0.48 22.43 10.91
N PHE A 258 -1.18 22.12 9.82
CA PHE A 258 -2.62 22.29 9.72
C PHE A 258 -3.35 21.24 10.56
N ILE A 259 -2.94 19.97 10.46
CA ILE A 259 -3.63 18.83 11.08
C ILE A 259 -3.59 18.92 12.61
N ASP A 260 -2.45 19.27 13.21
CA ASP A 260 -2.33 19.40 14.66
C ASP A 260 -3.05 20.64 15.19
N ALA A 261 -3.13 21.73 14.41
CA ALA A 261 -3.97 22.88 14.75
C ALA A 261 -5.47 22.51 14.71
N TYR A 262 -5.89 21.77 13.69
CA TYR A 262 -7.26 21.25 13.56
C TYR A 262 -7.62 20.31 14.73
N ILE A 263 -6.76 19.33 15.04
CA ILE A 263 -6.98 18.40 16.17
C ILE A 263 -7.06 19.15 17.49
N ARG A 264 -6.16 20.10 17.75
CA ARG A 264 -6.19 20.90 18.99
C ARG A 264 -7.50 21.65 19.14
N GLU A 265 -7.99 22.28 18.08
CA GLU A 265 -9.26 23.01 18.12
C GLU A 265 -10.45 22.06 18.29
N MET A 266 -10.49 20.94 17.55
CA MET A 266 -11.53 19.93 17.72
C MET A 266 -11.55 19.29 19.11
N THR A 267 -10.38 19.15 19.73
CA THR A 267 -10.25 18.68 21.12
C THR A 267 -10.76 19.74 22.10
N ALA A 268 -10.51 21.02 21.83
CA ALA A 268 -11.06 22.11 22.63
C ALA A 268 -12.60 22.16 22.53
N ILE A 269 -13.17 21.87 21.36
CA ILE A 269 -14.62 21.86 21.12
C ILE A 269 -15.29 20.62 21.74
N ASN A 270 -14.71 19.43 21.55
CA ASN A 270 -15.36 18.14 21.85
C ASN A 270 -14.80 17.43 23.10
N GLY A 271 -13.76 17.98 23.73
CA GLY A 271 -13.06 17.36 24.85
C GLY A 271 -12.02 16.30 24.44
N ASN A 272 -11.31 15.76 25.44
CA ASN A 272 -10.20 14.81 25.25
C ASN A 272 -10.60 13.47 24.62
N SER A 273 -11.89 13.13 24.58
CA SER A 273 -12.38 11.93 23.88
C SER A 273 -12.21 12.01 22.37
N PHE A 274 -12.06 13.21 21.79
CA PHE A 274 -11.83 13.37 20.36
C PHE A 274 -10.54 12.69 19.90
N THR A 275 -9.44 12.86 20.63
CA THR A 275 -8.13 12.29 20.28
C THR A 275 -7.95 10.83 20.65
N GLN A 276 -8.88 10.26 21.43
CA GLN A 276 -8.87 8.84 21.78
C GLN A 276 -9.30 7.93 20.63
N LEU A 277 -10.01 8.46 19.64
CA LEU A 277 -10.46 7.70 18.48
C LEU A 277 -9.35 7.67 17.40
N GLU A 278 -8.93 6.48 16.95
CA GLU A 278 -7.91 6.33 15.89
C GLU A 278 -8.29 7.10 14.61
N ILE A 279 -9.60 7.21 14.33
CA ILE A 279 -10.14 7.97 13.20
C ILE A 279 -9.71 9.45 13.22
N ASN A 280 -9.38 10.00 14.39
CA ASN A 280 -8.98 11.39 14.57
C ASN A 280 -7.46 11.58 14.77
N SER A 281 -6.67 10.51 14.63
CA SER A 281 -5.21 10.60 14.70
C SER A 281 -4.63 11.42 13.54
N SER A 282 -3.52 12.15 13.77
CA SER A 282 -2.89 12.96 12.72
C SER A 282 -2.56 12.13 11.47
N LYS A 283 -2.12 10.88 11.68
CA LYS A 283 -1.83 9.92 10.60
C LYS A 283 -3.06 9.60 9.74
N ARG A 284 -4.22 9.39 10.38
CA ARG A 284 -5.48 9.12 9.69
C ARG A 284 -5.98 10.35 8.93
N LEU A 285 -5.92 11.53 9.54
CA LEU A 285 -6.35 12.78 8.88
C LEU A 285 -5.48 13.14 7.68
N ILE A 286 -4.16 12.91 7.75
CA ILE A 286 -3.24 13.04 6.60
C ILE A 286 -3.63 12.08 5.47
N MET A 287 -3.97 10.84 5.81
CA MET A 287 -4.40 9.85 4.82
C MET A 287 -5.72 10.26 4.14
N GLU A 288 -6.71 10.72 4.92
CA GLU A 288 -7.97 11.25 4.40
C GLU A 288 -7.70 12.42 3.44
N ALA A 289 -6.89 13.39 3.86
CA ALA A 289 -6.49 14.52 3.04
C ALA A 289 -5.87 14.10 1.69
N LYS A 290 -4.94 13.13 1.70
CA LYS A 290 -4.29 12.63 0.48
C LYS A 290 -5.28 11.97 -0.48
N VAL A 291 -6.21 11.15 0.02
CA VAL A 291 -7.17 10.47 -0.86
C VAL A 291 -8.20 11.44 -1.44
N PHE A 292 -8.70 12.36 -0.63
CA PHE A 292 -9.63 13.37 -1.14
C PHE A 292 -8.92 14.39 -2.05
N ALA A 293 -7.61 14.61 -1.92
CA ALA A 293 -6.83 15.36 -2.91
C ALA A 293 -6.75 14.64 -4.27
N LEU A 294 -6.71 13.29 -4.30
CA LEU A 294 -6.76 12.53 -5.55
C LEU A 294 -8.04 12.80 -6.34
N LEU A 295 -9.19 12.96 -5.65
CA LEU A 295 -10.45 13.37 -6.30
C LEU A 295 -10.26 14.70 -7.02
N GLY A 296 -9.68 15.70 -6.35
CA GLY A 296 -9.41 17.01 -6.93
C GLY A 296 -8.47 16.97 -8.14
N TYR A 297 -7.48 16.08 -8.17
CA TYR A 297 -6.60 15.92 -9.33
C TYR A 297 -7.31 15.29 -10.54
N ILE A 298 -8.33 14.46 -10.32
CA ILE A 298 -9.15 13.86 -11.40
C ILE A 298 -10.28 14.77 -11.90
N LYS A 299 -10.73 15.77 -11.11
CA LYS A 299 -11.80 16.74 -11.48
C LYS A 299 -11.55 17.51 -12.79
N GLU A 300 -10.30 17.76 -13.20
CA GLU A 300 -9.98 18.92 -14.06
C GLU A 300 -9.30 18.74 -15.44
N PRO A 301 -9.20 17.56 -16.10
CA PRO A 301 -8.49 17.47 -17.39
C PRO A 301 -9.09 18.27 -18.57
N LYS A 302 -10.31 18.84 -18.46
CA LYS A 302 -11.03 19.46 -19.59
C LYS A 302 -11.33 20.97 -19.46
N GLY A 303 -10.73 21.69 -18.52
CA GLY A 303 -10.67 23.15 -18.62
C GLY A 303 -10.09 23.56 -19.98
N GLU A 304 -10.62 24.61 -20.61
CA GLU A 304 -10.34 25.12 -21.96
C GLU A 304 -8.89 24.93 -22.47
N GLN A 305 -8.68 24.99 -23.79
CA GLN A 305 -7.38 24.80 -24.49
C GLN A 305 -6.14 25.49 -23.86
N ARG A 306 -6.34 26.45 -22.95
CA ARG A 306 -5.34 27.15 -22.13
C ARG A 306 -4.72 26.34 -20.98
N TYR A 307 -5.31 25.22 -20.54
CA TYR A 307 -4.86 24.45 -19.34
C TYR A 307 -4.10 23.15 -19.65
N LYS A 308 -3.88 22.83 -20.94
CA LYS A 308 -3.34 21.53 -21.41
C LYS A 308 -1.93 21.14 -20.89
N PRO A 309 -0.94 22.05 -20.76
CA PRO A 309 0.39 21.70 -20.23
C PRO A 309 0.41 21.30 -18.75
N LYS A 310 -0.63 21.65 -17.98
CA LYS A 310 -0.70 21.45 -16.52
C LYS A 310 -1.27 20.08 -16.12
N GLY A 311 -1.99 19.42 -17.04
CA GLY A 311 -2.58 18.10 -16.81
C GLY A 311 -1.55 17.01 -16.54
N GLU A 312 -0.39 17.04 -17.23
CA GLU A 312 0.66 16.02 -17.04
C GLU A 312 1.32 16.10 -15.66
N GLN A 313 1.62 17.30 -15.18
CA GLN A 313 2.22 17.49 -13.85
C GLN A 313 1.27 17.07 -12.73
N ARG A 314 -0.02 17.42 -12.86
CA ARG A 314 -1.06 16.98 -11.92
C ARG A 314 -1.25 15.47 -11.96
N TYR A 315 -1.20 14.85 -13.14
CA TYR A 315 -1.26 13.40 -13.27
C TYR A 315 -0.04 12.70 -12.64
N LYS A 316 1.15 13.31 -12.72
CA LYS A 316 2.35 12.79 -12.05
C LYS A 316 2.17 12.76 -10.52
N VAL A 317 1.69 13.87 -9.94
CA VAL A 317 1.41 13.96 -8.50
C VAL A 317 0.29 12.99 -8.10
N TYR A 318 -0.76 12.86 -8.92
CA TYR A 318 -1.82 11.86 -8.73
C TYR A 318 -1.24 10.44 -8.65
N LYS A 319 -0.34 10.06 -9.57
CA LYS A 319 0.27 8.72 -9.58
C LYS A 319 1.15 8.49 -8.34
N GLU A 320 1.96 9.46 -7.95
CA GLU A 320 2.80 9.38 -6.74
C GLU A 320 1.95 9.21 -5.47
N LEU A 321 0.87 9.99 -5.34
CA LEU A 321 -0.07 9.88 -4.22
C LEU A 321 -0.85 8.57 -4.24
N LYS A 322 -1.28 8.09 -5.42
CA LYS A 322 -1.94 6.79 -5.60
C LYS A 322 -1.04 5.65 -5.16
N GLU A 323 0.21 5.61 -5.63
CA GLU A 323 1.19 4.57 -5.28
C GLU A 323 1.49 4.56 -3.77
N LEU A 324 1.67 5.74 -3.17
CA LEU A 324 1.86 5.88 -1.72
C LEU A 324 0.64 5.37 -0.94
N HIS A 325 -0.58 5.68 -1.40
CA HIS A 325 -1.81 5.22 -0.76
C HIS A 325 -2.05 3.72 -0.95
N GLU A 326 -1.83 3.17 -2.14
CA GLU A 326 -1.93 1.73 -2.38
C GLU A 326 -0.93 0.96 -1.52
N THR A 327 0.29 1.48 -1.37
CA THR A 327 1.29 0.94 -0.45
C THR A 327 0.79 1.00 0.99
N TYR A 328 0.22 2.14 1.41
CA TYR A 328 -0.35 2.29 2.75
C TYR A 328 -1.51 1.32 3.01
N MET A 329 -2.45 1.19 2.08
CA MET A 329 -3.63 0.34 2.22
C MET A 329 -3.27 -1.14 2.23
N ARG A 330 -2.30 -1.56 1.40
CA ARG A 330 -1.72 -2.91 1.46
C ARG A 330 -1.09 -3.20 2.82
N LEU A 331 -0.54 -2.18 3.49
CA LEU A 331 0.07 -2.30 4.81
C LEU A 331 -0.92 -2.07 5.97
N SER A 332 -2.13 -1.57 5.71
CA SER A 332 -3.13 -1.26 6.74
C SER A 332 -3.98 -2.49 7.07
N VAL A 333 -4.00 -2.86 8.34
CA VAL A 333 -4.77 -4.02 8.84
C VAL A 333 -6.25 -3.66 8.92
N SER A 334 -7.12 -4.51 8.38
CA SER A 334 -8.57 -4.26 8.36
C SER A 334 -9.17 -4.24 9.78
N ALA A 335 -10.31 -3.56 9.95
CA ALA A 335 -10.99 -3.52 11.25
C ALA A 335 -11.40 -4.93 11.74
N GLU A 336 -11.83 -5.80 10.83
CA GLU A 336 -12.15 -7.19 11.13
C GLU A 336 -10.91 -7.95 11.62
N ASP A 337 -9.77 -7.82 10.93
CA ASP A 337 -8.54 -8.47 11.35
C ASP A 337 -8.05 -7.97 12.70
N ARG A 338 -8.15 -6.66 12.95
CA ARG A 338 -7.80 -6.07 14.24
C ARG A 338 -8.64 -6.66 15.37
N LEU A 339 -9.95 -6.76 15.17
CA LEU A 339 -10.86 -7.34 16.15
C LEU A 339 -10.53 -8.82 16.40
N ASN A 340 -10.33 -9.61 15.34
CA ASN A 340 -10.03 -11.03 15.44
C ASN A 340 -8.69 -11.28 16.13
N VAL A 341 -7.64 -10.55 15.74
CA VAL A 341 -6.31 -10.63 16.36
C VAL A 341 -6.35 -10.22 17.83
N TRP A 342 -7.04 -9.13 18.16
CA TRP A 342 -7.23 -8.71 19.54
C TRP A 342 -7.90 -9.81 20.37
N GLN A 343 -8.98 -10.41 19.88
CA GLN A 343 -9.69 -11.49 20.56
C GLN A 343 -8.79 -12.72 20.79
N LEU A 344 -8.01 -13.12 19.78
CA LEU A 344 -7.08 -14.24 19.89
C LEU A 344 -6.01 -13.96 20.95
N CYS A 345 -5.32 -12.83 20.86
CA CYS A 345 -4.27 -12.45 21.83
C CYS A 345 -4.83 -12.41 23.26
N LYS A 346 -6.01 -11.81 23.44
CA LYS A 346 -6.71 -11.72 24.73
C LYS A 346 -7.09 -13.09 25.31
N THR A 347 -7.55 -13.99 24.45
CA THR A 347 -8.00 -15.33 24.85
C THR A 347 -6.84 -16.24 25.23
N TYR A 348 -5.73 -16.18 24.49
CA TYR A 348 -4.69 -17.21 24.57
C TYR A 348 -3.43 -16.80 25.34
N LEU A 349 -3.06 -15.53 25.39
CA LEU A 349 -1.75 -15.11 25.93
C LEU A 349 -1.75 -14.84 27.44
N GLY A 350 -2.91 -14.55 28.03
CA GLY A 350 -3.02 -14.25 29.46
C GLY A 350 -2.31 -12.95 29.87
N GLY A 351 -2.24 -12.69 31.19
CA GLY A 351 -1.50 -11.54 31.74
C GLY A 351 -2.04 -10.19 31.21
N GLU A 352 -1.15 -9.27 30.85
CA GLU A 352 -1.54 -7.96 30.30
C GLU A 352 -2.37 -8.06 29.02
N TRP A 353 -2.25 -9.15 28.27
CA TRP A 353 -3.08 -9.38 27.08
C TRP A 353 -4.55 -9.64 27.41
N SER A 354 -4.87 -10.14 28.61
CA SER A 354 -6.26 -10.41 29.01
C SER A 354 -7.08 -9.13 29.23
N ASP A 355 -6.42 -8.06 29.67
CA ASP A 355 -7.06 -6.79 30.02
C ASP A 355 -6.90 -5.70 28.95
N VAL A 356 -6.11 -5.96 27.90
CA VAL A 356 -5.82 -4.97 26.85
C VAL A 356 -7.05 -4.60 26.03
N CYS A 357 -7.24 -3.30 25.77
CA CYS A 357 -8.24 -2.81 24.82
C CYS A 357 -7.77 -3.03 23.37
N ALA A 358 -8.70 -3.15 22.43
CA ALA A 358 -8.36 -3.29 21.02
C ALA A 358 -7.55 -2.08 20.49
N ASP A 359 -7.86 -0.88 20.99
CA ASP A 359 -7.19 0.38 20.60
C ASP A 359 -5.76 0.50 21.16
N ASP A 360 -5.43 -0.26 22.21
CA ASP A 360 -4.11 -0.27 22.85
C ASP A 360 -3.13 -1.28 22.20
N LEU A 361 -3.56 -1.93 21.11
CA LEU A 361 -2.72 -2.85 20.34
C LEU A 361 -2.15 -2.18 19.09
N VAL A 362 -0.83 -2.31 18.93
CA VAL A 362 -0.17 -2.01 17.66
C VAL A 362 -0.21 -3.27 16.80
N ILE A 363 -0.97 -3.23 15.71
CA ILE A 363 -1.10 -4.36 14.76
C ILE A 363 -0.61 -3.92 13.38
N LYS A 364 0.26 -4.73 12.77
CA LYS A 364 0.84 -4.49 11.45
C LYS A 364 0.90 -5.80 10.67
N TYR A 365 0.80 -5.75 9.35
CA TYR A 365 1.19 -6.90 8.54
C TYR A 365 2.69 -7.14 8.69
N ALA A 366 3.05 -8.40 8.96
CA ALA A 366 4.43 -8.85 8.83
C ALA A 366 4.70 -9.17 7.35
N ALA A 367 5.93 -8.98 6.89
CA ALA A 367 6.26 -9.10 5.47
C ALA A 367 6.00 -10.52 4.92
N ASN A 368 5.12 -10.55 3.91
CA ASN A 368 4.88 -11.52 2.83
C ASN A 368 5.15 -13.02 3.08
N GLY A 369 4.08 -13.77 3.38
CA GLY A 369 3.92 -15.15 2.89
C GLY A 369 2.94 -15.16 1.71
N TYR A 370 3.17 -15.98 0.68
CA TYR A 370 2.29 -16.02 -0.51
C TYR A 370 0.91 -16.63 -0.22
N VAL A 371 0.84 -17.52 0.77
CA VAL A 371 -0.36 -18.31 1.11
C VAL A 371 -0.96 -17.87 2.44
N ASN A 372 -0.14 -17.34 3.35
CA ASN A 372 -0.50 -17.08 4.74
C ASN A 372 -0.59 -15.60 5.05
N LYS A 373 -1.45 -15.27 6.01
CA LYS A 373 -1.62 -13.92 6.51
C LYS A 373 -0.97 -13.79 7.88
N THR A 374 0.14 -13.07 7.94
CA THR A 374 0.95 -12.94 9.16
C THR A 374 0.87 -11.52 9.70
N LEU A 375 0.54 -11.36 10.98
CA LEU A 375 0.42 -10.06 11.63
C LEU A 375 1.36 -9.96 12.83
N TYR A 376 2.13 -8.88 12.87
CA TYR A 376 2.83 -8.42 14.06
C TYR A 376 1.85 -7.75 15.01
N CYS A 377 1.93 -8.08 16.30
CA CYS A 377 1.11 -7.49 17.35
C CYS A 377 1.99 -7.11 18.55
N SER A 378 1.78 -5.91 19.12
CA SER A 378 2.43 -5.53 20.37
C SER A 378 1.56 -4.66 21.26
N LEU A 379 1.77 -4.80 22.57
CA LEU A 379 1.17 -3.93 23.59
C LEU A 379 1.78 -2.52 23.46
N ALA A 380 0.96 -1.49 23.25
CA ALA A 380 1.45 -0.12 23.01
C ALA A 380 2.18 0.49 24.24
N ASN A 381 1.76 0.14 25.45
CA ASN A 381 2.21 0.76 26.71
C ASN A 381 2.75 -0.26 27.72
N SER A 382 3.32 -1.38 27.28
CA SER A 382 3.86 -2.42 28.18
C SER A 382 5.06 -1.90 28.99
N ASN A 383 4.79 -1.44 30.21
CA ASN A 383 5.81 -1.02 31.19
C ASN A 383 6.11 -2.09 32.23
N ASN A 384 5.45 -3.24 32.17
CA ASN A 384 5.63 -4.32 33.13
C ASN A 384 6.80 -5.22 32.73
N PRO A 385 7.91 -5.24 33.51
CA PRO A 385 9.05 -6.09 33.21
C PRO A 385 8.77 -7.59 33.36
N GLN A 386 7.62 -7.99 33.94
CA GLN A 386 7.19 -9.38 34.04
C GLN A 386 6.46 -9.89 32.80
N THR A 387 6.12 -9.01 31.85
CA THR A 387 5.45 -9.40 30.62
C THR A 387 6.41 -10.14 29.70
N LYS A 388 6.27 -11.47 29.67
CA LYS A 388 7.21 -12.38 28.99
C LYS A 388 7.22 -12.19 27.47
N TYR A 389 6.08 -11.86 26.87
CA TYR A 389 5.91 -11.68 25.43
C TYR A 389 5.13 -10.38 25.12
N PRO A 390 5.77 -9.20 25.17
CA PRO A 390 5.11 -7.93 24.86
C PRO A 390 4.86 -7.73 23.36
N LYS A 391 5.50 -8.56 22.52
CA LYS A 391 5.37 -8.61 21.07
C LYS A 391 5.15 -10.05 20.63
N VAL A 392 4.22 -10.28 19.73
CA VAL A 392 3.87 -11.60 19.18
C VAL A 392 3.61 -11.52 17.68
N VAL A 393 3.61 -12.67 17.03
CA VAL A 393 3.22 -12.85 15.63
C VAL A 393 2.00 -13.76 15.57
N VAL A 394 0.94 -13.31 14.92
CA VAL A 394 -0.27 -14.12 14.66
C VAL A 394 -0.24 -14.55 13.20
N LYS A 395 -0.13 -15.85 12.96
CA LYS A 395 -0.17 -16.46 11.61
C LYS A 395 -1.54 -17.08 11.38
N TYR A 396 -2.28 -16.56 10.39
CA TYR A 396 -3.47 -17.20 9.83
C TYR A 396 -3.09 -18.02 8.61
N GLN A 397 -3.52 -19.28 8.62
CA GLN A 397 -3.31 -20.25 7.56
C GLN A 397 -4.48 -20.25 6.58
N ASN A 398 -4.18 -20.37 5.28
CA ASN A 398 -5.21 -20.63 4.28
C ASN A 398 -5.62 -22.11 4.32
N VAL A 399 -6.54 -22.42 5.23
CA VAL A 399 -6.98 -23.80 5.52
C VAL A 399 -7.45 -24.53 4.27
N ASP A 400 -8.21 -23.87 3.39
CA ASP A 400 -8.76 -24.51 2.19
C ASP A 400 -7.64 -24.84 1.19
N TYR A 401 -6.72 -23.92 0.98
CA TYR A 401 -5.56 -24.15 0.12
C TYR A 401 -4.70 -25.30 0.67
N LEU A 402 -4.30 -25.24 1.94
CA LEU A 402 -3.47 -26.28 2.58
C LEU A 402 -4.11 -27.67 2.48
N LYS A 403 -5.42 -27.78 2.77
CA LYS A 403 -6.16 -29.04 2.64
C LYS A 403 -6.20 -29.53 1.20
N SER A 404 -6.44 -28.64 0.23
CA SER A 404 -6.46 -29.00 -1.20
C SER A 404 -5.08 -29.47 -1.70
N SER A 405 -4.00 -28.98 -1.08
CA SER A 405 -2.62 -29.42 -1.33
C SER A 405 -2.22 -30.68 -0.56
N GLY A 406 -3.15 -31.34 0.15
CA GLY A 406 -2.89 -32.56 0.89
C GLY A 406 -2.24 -32.36 2.27
N ILE A 407 -2.15 -31.12 2.75
CA ILE A 407 -1.55 -30.80 4.06
C ILE A 407 -2.59 -31.00 5.16
N ASN A 408 -2.23 -31.83 6.15
CA ASN A 408 -3.06 -32.06 7.33
C ASN A 408 -2.73 -31.03 8.42
N LEU A 409 -3.73 -30.24 8.83
CA LEU A 409 -3.56 -29.19 9.85
C LEU A 409 -3.13 -29.70 11.23
N THR A 410 -3.48 -30.95 11.57
CA THR A 410 -3.04 -31.59 12.82
C THR A 410 -1.54 -31.84 12.77
N TYR A 411 -1.04 -32.35 11.64
CA TYR A 411 0.39 -32.56 11.43
C TYR A 411 1.13 -31.23 11.42
N LEU A 412 0.59 -30.22 10.75
CA LEU A 412 1.17 -28.88 10.72
C LEU A 412 1.25 -28.26 12.13
N SER A 413 0.24 -28.46 12.97
CA SER A 413 0.26 -27.99 14.36
C SER A 413 1.33 -28.72 15.17
N ALA A 414 1.44 -30.05 15.04
CA ALA A 414 2.48 -30.84 15.70
C ALA A 414 3.88 -30.41 15.25
N VAL A 415 4.07 -30.12 13.95
CA VAL A 415 5.31 -29.58 13.38
C VAL A 415 5.71 -28.26 14.03
N ASN A 416 4.82 -27.27 14.03
CA ASN A 416 5.13 -25.97 14.61
C ASN A 416 5.47 -26.08 16.11
N ILE A 417 4.71 -26.88 16.87
CA ILE A 417 4.95 -27.06 18.32
C ILE A 417 6.30 -27.75 18.57
N ILE A 418 6.58 -28.87 17.91
CA ILE A 418 7.81 -29.64 18.17
C ILE A 418 9.06 -28.85 17.75
N LEU A 419 9.03 -28.16 16.62
CA LEU A 419 10.16 -27.34 16.18
C LEU A 419 10.37 -26.10 17.05
N SER A 420 9.29 -25.54 17.62
CA SER A 420 9.35 -24.52 18.67
C SER A 420 10.08 -25.04 19.91
N GLU A 421 9.70 -26.21 20.43
CA GLU A 421 10.32 -26.79 21.63
C GLU A 421 11.80 -27.20 21.42
N ASN A 422 12.21 -27.44 20.17
CA ASN A 422 13.60 -27.75 19.82
C ASN A 422 14.44 -26.52 19.45
N ASN A 423 13.93 -25.30 19.63
CA ASN A 423 14.60 -24.04 19.27
C ASN A 423 15.06 -24.01 17.79
N ILE A 424 14.25 -24.56 16.89
CA ILE A 424 14.47 -24.50 15.43
C ILE A 424 13.61 -23.40 14.81
N ALA A 425 12.37 -23.30 15.28
CA ALA A 425 11.40 -22.27 14.88
C ALA A 425 11.06 -21.37 16.07
N PRO A 426 10.47 -20.18 15.85
CA PRO A 426 10.00 -19.31 16.92
C PRO A 426 9.04 -20.04 17.86
N LYS A 427 9.07 -19.69 19.15
CA LYS A 427 8.22 -20.34 20.14
C LYS A 427 6.73 -20.17 19.82
N VAL A 428 6.00 -21.29 19.75
CA VAL A 428 4.55 -21.29 19.64
C VAL A 428 3.94 -21.01 21.02
N LEU A 429 3.19 -19.91 21.11
CA LEU A 429 2.51 -19.47 22.32
C LEU A 429 1.07 -19.99 22.37
N ALA A 430 0.43 -20.15 21.22
CA ALA A 430 -0.92 -20.69 21.10
C ALA A 430 -1.19 -21.30 19.72
N VAL A 431 -2.11 -22.26 19.66
CA VAL A 431 -2.65 -22.81 18.40
C VAL A 431 -4.17 -22.65 18.43
N PHE A 432 -4.74 -22.23 17.31
CA PHE A 432 -6.18 -22.06 17.13
C PHE A 432 -6.62 -22.66 15.78
N GLU A 433 -7.93 -22.75 15.53
CA GLU A 433 -8.49 -23.49 14.39
C GLU A 433 -7.89 -23.11 13.02
N LYS A 434 -7.52 -21.83 12.84
CA LYS A 434 -7.02 -21.27 11.58
C LYS A 434 -5.56 -20.84 11.65
N GLY A 435 -4.78 -21.27 12.63
CA GLY A 435 -3.36 -20.91 12.71
C GLY A 435 -2.74 -20.94 14.10
N ASN A 436 -1.74 -20.10 14.32
CA ASN A 436 -0.99 -20.06 15.57
C ASN A 436 -0.53 -18.64 15.95
N ILE A 437 -0.22 -18.47 17.23
CA ILE A 437 0.45 -17.29 17.78
C ILE A 437 1.85 -17.72 18.18
N CYS A 438 2.87 -17.03 17.67
CA CYS A 438 4.27 -17.26 17.99
C CYS A 438 4.88 -16.05 18.68
N GLU A 439 6.01 -16.27 19.37
CA GLU A 439 6.83 -15.16 19.84
C GLU A 439 7.36 -14.35 18.66
N PHE A 440 7.53 -13.05 18.89
CA PHE A 440 8.22 -12.19 17.93
C PHE A 440 9.73 -12.30 18.15
N ILE A 441 10.48 -12.67 17.11
CA ILE A 441 11.94 -12.63 17.11
C ILE A 441 12.39 -11.30 16.51
N ASP A 442 13.08 -10.49 17.30
CA ASP A 442 13.74 -9.27 16.79
C ASP A 442 14.90 -9.69 15.88
N SER A 443 14.63 -9.69 14.58
CA SER A 443 15.46 -10.33 13.56
C SER A 443 15.30 -9.65 12.21
N ARG A 444 16.25 -9.94 11.33
CA ARG A 444 16.21 -9.63 9.90
C ARG A 444 16.13 -10.93 9.10
N TYR A 445 15.72 -10.84 7.84
CA TYR A 445 15.87 -11.97 6.92
C TYR A 445 17.34 -12.25 6.65
N PHE A 446 17.65 -13.51 6.35
CA PHE A 446 18.97 -13.94 5.88
C PHE A 446 19.28 -13.22 4.56
N SER A 447 20.47 -12.64 4.43
CA SER A 447 20.85 -11.76 3.32
C SER A 447 22.00 -12.34 2.50
N ALA A 448 22.22 -11.86 1.28
CA ALA A 448 23.33 -12.32 0.44
C ALA A 448 24.70 -12.17 1.13
N ALA A 449 24.84 -11.19 2.02
CA ALA A 449 26.04 -11.01 2.82
C ALA A 449 26.25 -12.12 3.86
N ASP A 450 25.17 -12.74 4.36
CA ASP A 450 25.26 -13.84 5.32
C ASP A 450 25.74 -15.14 4.66
N ASP A 451 25.46 -15.37 3.38
CA ASP A 451 26.02 -16.53 2.64
C ASP A 451 27.55 -16.45 2.49
N LEU A 452 28.08 -15.24 2.52
CA LEU A 452 29.51 -14.97 2.49
C LEU A 452 30.12 -14.94 3.90
N ASN A 453 29.31 -15.10 4.95
CA ASN A 453 29.74 -15.14 6.34
C ASN A 453 29.76 -16.60 6.86
N PRO A 454 30.96 -17.22 7.02
CA PRO A 454 31.06 -18.61 7.45
C PRO A 454 30.39 -18.90 8.81
N THR A 455 30.31 -17.90 9.71
CA THR A 455 29.63 -18.06 11.00
C THR A 455 28.12 -18.18 10.83
N ALA A 456 27.52 -17.32 10.02
CA ALA A 456 26.07 -17.36 9.76
C ALA A 456 25.68 -18.65 9.02
N VAL A 457 26.46 -19.03 8.00
CA VAL A 457 26.28 -20.30 7.27
C VAL A 457 26.43 -21.50 8.19
N ALA A 458 27.41 -21.50 9.10
CA ALA A 458 27.58 -22.59 10.05
C ALA A 458 26.39 -22.73 11.02
N VAL A 459 25.84 -21.62 11.53
CA VAL A 459 24.66 -21.65 12.42
C VAL A 459 23.42 -22.15 11.66
N LEU A 460 23.22 -21.71 10.41
CA LEU A 460 22.16 -22.23 9.56
C LEU A 460 22.31 -23.74 9.32
N ALA A 461 23.50 -24.20 8.93
CA ALA A 461 23.78 -25.62 8.70
C ALA A 461 23.53 -26.47 9.96
N GLN A 462 23.88 -25.95 11.14
CA GLN A 462 23.57 -26.59 12.42
C GLN A 462 22.06 -26.70 12.67
N LYS A 463 21.28 -25.65 12.36
CA LYS A 463 19.81 -25.69 12.49
C LYS A 463 19.18 -26.71 11.54
N VAL A 464 19.67 -26.79 10.30
CA VAL A 464 19.22 -27.78 9.31
C VAL A 464 19.61 -29.21 9.74
N ALA A 465 20.82 -29.43 10.26
CA ALA A 465 21.22 -30.73 10.80
C ALA A 465 20.32 -31.17 11.97
N LYS A 466 20.01 -30.25 12.89
CA LYS A 466 19.08 -30.52 13.98
C LYS A 466 17.68 -30.85 13.45
N LEU A 467 17.16 -30.08 12.51
CA LEU A 467 15.87 -30.37 11.84
C LEU A 467 15.85 -31.79 11.26
N HIS A 468 16.86 -32.14 10.47
CA HIS A 468 16.97 -33.46 9.83
C HIS A 468 17.14 -34.62 10.83
N SER A 469 17.54 -34.33 12.07
CA SER A 469 17.68 -35.34 13.13
C SER A 469 16.38 -35.60 13.91
N ILE A 470 15.34 -34.79 13.73
CA ILE A 470 14.10 -34.93 14.51
C ILE A 470 13.24 -36.09 13.98
N ASP A 471 12.81 -36.94 14.90
CA ASP A 471 11.80 -37.96 14.64
C ASP A 471 10.38 -37.40 14.86
N MET A 472 9.75 -36.93 13.79
CA MET A 472 8.45 -36.25 13.84
C MET A 472 7.27 -37.24 13.86
N PRO A 473 6.25 -37.08 14.71
CA PRO A 473 5.10 -37.99 14.80
C PRO A 473 4.07 -37.78 13.66
N ILE A 474 4.55 -37.83 12.42
CA ILE A 474 3.77 -37.69 11.18
C ILE A 474 4.14 -38.84 10.24
N PRO A 475 3.36 -39.11 9.18
CA PRO A 475 3.68 -40.16 8.21
C PRO A 475 5.09 -40.02 7.62
N LYS A 476 5.83 -41.13 7.59
CA LYS A 476 7.23 -41.20 7.09
C LYS A 476 7.34 -41.54 5.62
N ASP A 477 6.36 -42.29 5.11
CA ASP A 477 6.45 -43.01 3.84
C ASP A 477 5.56 -42.33 2.80
N ASN A 478 6.17 -41.51 1.94
CA ASN A 478 5.52 -41.03 0.72
C ASN A 478 6.45 -40.29 -0.26
N THR A 479 7.77 -40.48 -0.19
CA THR A 479 8.77 -39.64 -0.88
C THR A 479 8.55 -39.54 -2.40
N GLU A 480 8.19 -40.65 -3.05
CA GLU A 480 7.85 -40.65 -4.48
C GLU A 480 6.59 -39.83 -4.76
N SER A 481 5.53 -40.06 -3.99
CA SER A 481 4.30 -39.28 -4.11
C SER A 481 4.55 -37.82 -3.78
N HIS A 482 5.48 -37.50 -2.87
CA HIS A 482 5.85 -36.13 -2.52
C HIS A 482 6.60 -35.44 -3.64
N LEU A 483 7.57 -36.09 -4.32
CA LEU A 483 8.22 -35.50 -5.50
C LEU A 483 7.20 -35.18 -6.59
N LYS A 484 6.30 -36.13 -6.85
CA LYS A 484 5.24 -35.97 -7.86
C LYS A 484 4.24 -34.88 -7.46
N LEU A 485 3.71 -34.94 -6.24
CA LEU A 485 2.74 -34.00 -5.71
C LEU A 485 3.30 -32.58 -5.64
N ASN A 486 4.56 -32.41 -5.21
CA ASN A 486 5.21 -31.09 -5.20
C ASN A 486 5.18 -30.48 -6.61
N LEU A 487 5.62 -31.22 -7.63
CA LEU A 487 5.61 -30.71 -9.01
C LEU A 487 4.19 -30.49 -9.55
N GLU A 488 3.20 -31.29 -9.16
CA GLU A 488 1.79 -31.08 -9.55
C GLU A 488 1.17 -29.84 -8.87
N ILE A 489 1.59 -29.51 -7.65
CA ILE A 489 1.17 -28.29 -6.94
C ILE A 489 1.69 -27.05 -7.66
N TRP A 490 2.95 -27.06 -8.10
CA TRP A 490 3.57 -25.93 -8.80
C TRP A 490 3.23 -25.91 -10.31
N PHE A 491 2.88 -27.06 -10.88
CA PHE A 491 2.52 -27.23 -12.30
C PHE A 491 1.27 -28.11 -12.45
N SER A 492 0.11 -27.47 -12.26
CA SER A 492 -1.20 -28.12 -12.26
C SER A 492 -1.51 -28.79 -13.61
N GLU A 493 -2.46 -29.73 -13.62
CA GLU A 493 -2.89 -30.36 -14.88
C GLU A 493 -3.42 -29.33 -15.88
N SER A 494 -4.11 -28.28 -15.40
CA SER A 494 -4.51 -27.15 -16.26
C SER A 494 -3.33 -26.38 -16.85
N ASP A 495 -2.25 -26.19 -16.08
CA ASP A 495 -1.04 -25.54 -16.59
C ASP A 495 -0.33 -26.42 -17.62
N ARG A 496 -0.29 -27.74 -17.39
CA ARG A 496 0.25 -28.73 -18.34
C ARG A 496 -0.52 -28.75 -19.65
N GLU A 497 -1.84 -28.78 -19.60
CA GLU A 497 -2.68 -28.73 -20.81
C GLU A 497 -2.51 -27.39 -21.54
N SER A 498 -2.47 -26.28 -20.82
CA SER A 498 -2.21 -24.95 -21.41
C SER A 498 -0.85 -24.89 -22.10
N TYR A 499 0.18 -25.50 -21.51
CA TYR A 499 1.50 -25.63 -22.09
C TYR A 499 1.50 -26.51 -23.36
N LYS A 500 0.81 -27.66 -23.33
CA LYS A 500 0.65 -28.57 -24.49
C LYS A 500 -0.09 -27.90 -25.65
N HIS A 501 -1.12 -27.10 -25.36
CA HIS A 501 -1.91 -26.39 -26.35
C HIS A 501 -1.23 -25.11 -26.89
N GLY A 502 -0.02 -24.78 -26.42
CA GLY A 502 0.79 -23.70 -26.98
C GLY A 502 0.43 -22.29 -26.52
N LEU A 503 -0.55 -22.12 -25.62
CA LEU A 503 -0.98 -20.80 -25.11
C LEU A 503 0.19 -20.02 -24.50
N VAL A 504 1.01 -20.70 -23.69
CA VAL A 504 2.23 -20.13 -23.11
C VAL A 504 3.30 -19.86 -24.18
N ARG A 505 3.44 -20.77 -25.16
CA ARG A 505 4.47 -20.66 -26.20
C ARG A 505 4.26 -19.42 -27.06
N GLU A 506 3.01 -19.01 -27.32
CA GLU A 506 2.71 -17.80 -28.07
C GLU A 506 3.18 -16.51 -27.37
N GLU A 507 2.98 -16.38 -26.05
CA GLU A 507 3.46 -15.21 -25.28
C GLU A 507 4.98 -15.19 -25.17
N ILE A 508 5.61 -16.36 -25.00
CA ILE A 508 7.07 -16.51 -24.98
C ILE A 508 7.68 -16.11 -26.34
N GLN A 509 7.03 -16.49 -27.44
CA GLN A 509 7.44 -16.10 -28.80
C GLN A 509 7.32 -14.58 -29.00
N LYS A 510 6.22 -13.95 -28.57
CA LYS A 510 6.02 -12.49 -28.67
C LYS A 510 7.12 -11.70 -27.95
N ASN A 511 7.59 -12.20 -26.82
CA ASN A 511 8.59 -11.54 -25.98
C ASN A 511 10.04 -12.04 -26.20
N ASN A 512 10.27 -12.90 -27.19
CA ASN A 512 11.59 -13.37 -27.64
C ASN A 512 12.43 -14.11 -26.57
N TYR A 513 11.80 -14.81 -25.63
CA TYR A 513 12.48 -15.63 -24.60
C TYR A 513 12.97 -16.97 -25.17
N LYS A 514 13.94 -16.92 -26.10
CA LYS A 514 14.41 -18.08 -26.89
C LYS A 514 14.93 -19.23 -26.04
N THR A 515 15.52 -18.95 -24.88
CA THR A 515 16.09 -19.98 -23.99
C THR A 515 15.00 -20.89 -23.42
N PHE A 516 13.88 -20.33 -22.99
CA PHE A 516 12.78 -21.08 -22.39
C PHE A 516 12.05 -21.98 -23.40
N MET A 517 12.09 -21.62 -24.69
CA MET A 517 11.52 -22.43 -25.79
C MET A 517 12.42 -23.58 -26.24
N SER A 518 13.67 -23.63 -25.76
CA SER A 518 14.66 -24.57 -26.29
C SER A 518 14.58 -25.98 -25.69
N VAL A 519 13.64 -26.24 -24.78
CA VAL A 519 13.39 -27.56 -24.18
C VAL A 519 11.90 -27.82 -24.03
N ASP A 520 11.53 -29.10 -23.98
CA ASP A 520 10.22 -29.51 -23.51
C ASP A 520 10.23 -29.60 -21.97
N LEU A 521 9.44 -28.74 -21.32
CA LEU A 521 9.37 -28.72 -19.85
C LEU A 521 8.85 -30.03 -19.28
N LEU A 522 7.97 -30.75 -19.98
CA LEU A 522 7.43 -32.02 -19.50
C LEU A 522 8.50 -33.11 -19.51
N GLU A 523 9.31 -33.17 -20.58
CA GLU A 523 10.43 -34.10 -20.68
C GLU A 523 11.51 -33.79 -19.63
N GLU A 524 11.79 -32.51 -19.38
CA GLU A 524 12.71 -32.08 -18.33
C GLU A 524 12.19 -32.45 -16.93
N ILE A 525 10.89 -32.30 -16.66
CA ILE A 525 10.26 -32.74 -15.41
C ILE A 525 10.46 -34.25 -15.21
N ASP A 526 10.18 -35.05 -16.24
CA ASP A 526 10.35 -36.51 -16.18
C ASP A 526 11.83 -36.90 -15.97
N TRP A 527 12.76 -36.20 -16.62
CA TRP A 527 14.20 -36.39 -16.43
C TRP A 527 14.63 -36.08 -14.99
N ILE A 528 14.26 -34.92 -14.44
CA ILE A 528 14.59 -34.55 -13.05
C ILE A 528 14.04 -35.58 -12.07
N GLN A 529 12.79 -36.02 -12.23
CA GLN A 529 12.19 -37.02 -11.35
C GLN A 529 12.99 -38.33 -11.35
N ARG A 530 13.50 -38.77 -12.52
CA ARG A 530 14.37 -39.95 -12.61
C ARG A 530 15.71 -39.74 -11.90
N VAL A 531 16.39 -38.61 -12.15
CA VAL A 531 17.70 -38.33 -11.55
C VAL A 531 17.62 -38.16 -10.04
N CYS A 532 16.55 -37.53 -9.52
CA CYS A 532 16.28 -37.42 -8.09
C CYS A 532 16.13 -38.79 -7.40
N LYS A 533 15.62 -39.81 -8.12
CA LYS A 533 15.54 -41.19 -7.59
C LYS A 533 16.92 -41.87 -7.61
N GLN A 534 17.71 -41.64 -8.65
CA GLN A 534 19.04 -42.25 -8.81
C GLN A 534 20.07 -41.71 -7.83
N VAL A 535 19.93 -40.45 -7.38
CA VAL A 535 20.87 -39.87 -6.41
C VAL A 535 20.77 -40.54 -5.04
N ASP A 536 19.72 -41.31 -4.74
CA ASP A 536 19.56 -42.08 -3.49
C ASP A 536 19.90 -41.24 -2.25
N SER A 537 19.21 -40.11 -2.08
CA SER A 537 19.38 -39.22 -0.94
C SER A 537 18.60 -39.77 0.26
N PRO A 538 19.16 -39.77 1.49
CA PRO A 538 18.45 -40.21 2.68
C PRO A 538 17.16 -39.43 2.93
N VAL A 539 16.11 -40.15 3.35
CA VAL A 539 14.85 -39.54 3.79
C VAL A 539 14.96 -39.08 5.24
N VAL A 540 14.69 -37.81 5.48
CA VAL A 540 14.71 -37.15 6.79
C VAL A 540 13.48 -36.27 6.92
N PHE A 541 13.22 -35.74 8.13
CA PHE A 541 12.25 -34.66 8.26
C PHE A 541 12.88 -33.36 7.73
N SER A 542 12.28 -32.77 6.70
CA SER A 542 12.82 -31.61 5.97
C SER A 542 11.84 -30.45 5.93
N HIS A 543 12.37 -29.25 5.70
CA HIS A 543 11.61 -28.02 5.57
C HIS A 543 10.81 -27.98 4.26
N ASN A 544 11.43 -28.40 3.14
CA ASN A 544 10.92 -28.45 1.76
C ASN A 544 10.58 -27.08 1.11
N ASP A 545 10.96 -25.98 1.77
CA ASP A 545 10.88 -24.61 1.24
C ASP A 545 11.94 -23.75 1.93
N LEU A 546 13.19 -24.23 2.00
CA LEU A 546 14.30 -23.57 2.72
C LEU A 546 14.86 -22.37 1.92
N MET A 547 13.95 -21.49 1.50
CA MET A 547 14.23 -20.27 0.77
C MET A 547 14.76 -19.19 1.71
N ARG A 548 15.50 -18.22 1.17
CA ARG A 548 16.09 -17.13 1.95
C ARG A 548 15.07 -16.36 2.81
N ARG A 549 13.89 -16.09 2.26
CA ARG A 549 12.78 -15.42 2.97
C ARG A 549 12.27 -16.20 4.19
N ASN A 550 12.55 -17.50 4.28
CA ASN A 550 12.10 -18.38 5.35
C ASN A 550 13.16 -18.60 6.44
N ILE A 551 14.25 -17.81 6.40
CA ILE A 551 15.36 -17.88 7.35
C ILE A 551 15.47 -16.52 8.05
N LEU A 552 15.23 -16.50 9.36
CA LEU A 552 15.42 -15.32 10.20
C LEU A 552 16.78 -15.39 10.90
N VAL A 553 17.50 -14.27 10.91
CA VAL A 553 18.76 -14.08 11.61
C VAL A 553 18.55 -13.11 12.76
N ARG A 554 18.83 -13.58 13.98
CA ARG A 554 19.04 -12.72 15.14
C ARG A 554 20.54 -12.48 15.25
N ASP A 555 20.96 -11.25 14.98
CA ASP A 555 22.37 -10.86 15.07
C ASP A 555 22.90 -11.04 16.49
N ALA A 556 24.20 -11.29 16.59
CA ALA A 556 24.86 -11.38 17.88
C ALA A 556 24.81 -10.02 18.60
N ILE A 557 24.38 -10.03 19.85
CA ILE A 557 24.44 -8.89 20.77
C ILE A 557 25.26 -9.32 22.00
N ALA A 558 25.79 -8.38 22.78
CA ALA A 558 26.84 -8.63 23.80
C ALA A 558 26.81 -10.02 24.48
N ASP A 559 25.68 -10.41 25.08
CA ASP A 559 25.54 -11.66 25.84
C ASP A 559 24.82 -12.79 25.09
N GLN A 560 24.51 -12.62 23.80
CA GLN A 560 23.79 -13.59 22.98
C GLN A 560 24.47 -13.81 21.62
N PRO A 561 24.90 -15.04 21.29
CA PRO A 561 25.48 -15.33 19.99
C PRO A 561 24.43 -15.18 18.87
N LEU A 562 24.92 -15.05 17.64
CA LEU A 562 24.09 -15.10 16.45
C LEU A 562 23.28 -16.40 16.44
N ASP A 563 21.99 -16.29 16.15
CA ASP A 563 21.08 -17.43 16.07
C ASP A 563 20.20 -17.33 14.83
N VAL A 564 19.73 -18.48 14.36
CA VAL A 564 18.90 -18.61 13.16
C VAL A 564 17.61 -19.35 13.51
N TYR A 565 16.50 -18.87 12.95
CA TYR A 565 15.17 -19.47 13.10
C TYR A 565 14.61 -19.79 11.71
N LEU A 566 14.13 -21.02 11.55
CA LEU A 566 13.44 -21.47 10.34
C LEU A 566 11.94 -21.19 10.51
N ILE A 567 11.33 -20.55 9.52
CA ILE A 567 9.91 -20.15 9.54
C ILE A 567 9.19 -20.65 8.29
N ASP A 568 7.85 -20.54 8.29
CA ASP A 568 7.00 -21.01 7.19
C ASP A 568 7.08 -22.52 6.91
N LEU A 569 6.87 -23.29 7.97
CA LEU A 569 6.97 -24.75 8.03
C LEU A 569 5.79 -25.51 7.37
N ASP A 570 5.04 -24.85 6.50
CA ASP A 570 3.78 -25.38 5.98
C ASP A 570 3.98 -26.58 5.05
N TRP A 571 5.14 -26.64 4.40
CA TRP A 571 5.55 -27.72 3.50
C TRP A 571 6.42 -28.79 4.17
N SER A 572 6.70 -28.65 5.47
CA SER A 572 7.62 -29.54 6.16
C SER A 572 7.05 -30.95 6.30
N SER A 573 7.82 -31.94 5.88
CA SER A 573 7.43 -33.36 5.82
C SER A 573 8.66 -34.26 5.67
N TYR A 574 8.47 -35.57 5.69
CA TYR A 574 9.55 -36.50 5.35
C TYR A 574 9.87 -36.44 3.85
N MET A 575 11.13 -36.10 3.53
CA MET A 575 11.62 -35.93 2.17
C MET A 575 13.13 -36.24 2.10
N PHE A 576 13.68 -36.28 0.89
CA PHE A 576 15.13 -36.37 0.69
C PHE A 576 15.83 -35.17 1.31
N ARG A 577 16.84 -35.38 2.16
CA ARG A 577 17.59 -34.27 2.79
C ARG A 577 18.21 -33.31 1.77
N GLY A 578 18.53 -33.83 0.57
CA GLY A 578 19.02 -33.03 -0.54
C GLY A 578 18.06 -31.93 -0.97
N ALA A 579 16.75 -32.08 -0.72
CA ALA A 579 15.73 -31.08 -1.07
C ALA A 579 15.98 -29.75 -0.35
N ASP A 580 16.25 -29.78 0.96
CA ASP A 580 16.57 -28.58 1.73
C ASP A 580 17.91 -27.96 1.30
N PHE A 581 18.91 -28.78 0.94
CA PHE A 581 20.16 -28.28 0.39
C PHE A 581 19.94 -27.58 -0.96
N GLY A 582 19.16 -28.21 -1.84
CA GLY A 582 18.79 -27.67 -3.14
C GLY A 582 18.09 -26.32 -3.00
N ASP A 583 17.04 -26.25 -2.17
CA ASP A 583 16.28 -25.02 -1.91
C ASP A 583 17.18 -23.90 -1.37
N TYR A 584 18.09 -24.21 -0.43
CA TYR A 584 19.04 -23.23 0.08
C TYR A 584 20.02 -22.75 -0.99
N PHE A 585 20.68 -23.66 -1.71
CA PHE A 585 21.76 -23.29 -2.63
C PHE A 585 21.29 -22.62 -3.93
N ILE A 586 20.06 -22.88 -4.42
CA ILE A 586 19.51 -22.07 -5.52
C ILE A 586 19.31 -20.60 -5.11
N ASN A 587 19.16 -20.33 -3.80
CA ASN A 587 19.03 -19.00 -3.23
C ASN A 587 20.37 -18.39 -2.80
N TRP A 588 21.50 -19.08 -2.97
CA TRP A 588 22.80 -18.60 -2.52
C TRP A 588 23.20 -17.27 -3.19
N CYS A 589 23.58 -16.27 -2.39
CA CYS A 589 23.94 -14.91 -2.81
C CYS A 589 22.94 -14.17 -3.72
N GLN A 590 21.68 -14.61 -3.82
CA GLN A 590 20.65 -13.90 -4.59
C GLN A 590 20.40 -12.50 -3.99
N THR A 591 20.24 -11.51 -4.86
CA THR A 591 20.09 -10.11 -4.45
C THR A 591 18.68 -9.76 -3.97
N GLU A 592 17.68 -10.46 -4.50
CA GLU A 592 16.29 -10.35 -4.07
C GLU A 592 15.96 -11.44 -3.03
N LEU A 593 14.89 -11.24 -2.26
CA LEU A 593 14.39 -12.25 -1.32
C LEU A 593 13.75 -13.46 -2.05
N ASP A 594 13.47 -13.30 -3.34
CA ASP A 594 12.97 -14.33 -4.24
C ASP A 594 14.10 -14.88 -5.13
N PHE A 595 13.84 -16.01 -5.80
CA PHE A 595 14.78 -16.65 -6.72
C PHE A 595 15.28 -15.68 -7.80
N GLY A 596 16.58 -15.74 -8.10
CA GLY A 596 17.29 -14.54 -8.57
C GLY A 596 18.24 -14.69 -9.76
N ASP A 597 19.19 -13.76 -9.78
CA ASP A 597 20.12 -13.39 -10.84
C ASP A 597 21.48 -14.11 -10.79
N LYS A 598 21.79 -14.79 -9.67
CA LYS A 598 23.07 -15.47 -9.47
C LYS A 598 23.03 -16.95 -9.86
N PRO A 599 24.13 -17.50 -10.40
CA PRO A 599 24.23 -18.93 -10.68
C PRO A 599 24.35 -19.76 -9.39
N PHE A 600 24.11 -21.06 -9.50
CA PHE A 600 24.32 -22.02 -8.42
C PHE A 600 25.79 -22.02 -7.94
N PRO A 601 26.07 -22.10 -6.63
CA PRO A 601 27.42 -21.99 -6.07
C PRO A 601 28.37 -23.07 -6.60
N THR A 602 29.67 -22.82 -6.47
CA THR A 602 30.71 -23.82 -6.73
C THR A 602 30.83 -24.81 -5.57
N ASP A 603 31.49 -25.94 -5.82
CA ASP A 603 31.69 -26.98 -4.81
C ASP A 603 32.42 -26.45 -3.57
N ASP A 604 33.47 -25.64 -3.76
CA ASP A 604 34.19 -24.98 -2.67
C ASP A 604 33.30 -24.04 -1.84
N GLN A 605 32.35 -23.34 -2.48
CA GLN A 605 31.41 -22.47 -1.78
C GLN A 605 30.38 -23.28 -0.98
N MET A 606 29.92 -24.42 -1.52
CA MET A 606 29.01 -25.32 -0.82
C MET A 606 29.66 -25.98 0.41
N LEU A 607 30.97 -26.24 0.36
CA LEU A 607 31.70 -26.91 1.45
C LEU A 607 31.59 -26.18 2.80
N VAL A 608 31.42 -24.84 2.82
CA VAL A 608 31.24 -24.09 4.07
C VAL A 608 30.00 -24.56 4.83
N PHE A 609 28.88 -24.75 4.12
CA PHE A 609 27.64 -25.28 4.70
C PHE A 609 27.74 -26.78 4.95
N ILE A 610 28.23 -27.55 3.97
CA ILE A 610 28.30 -29.02 4.05
C ILE A 610 29.18 -29.48 5.22
N ASP A 611 30.35 -28.86 5.43
CA ASP A 611 31.23 -29.23 6.54
C ASP A 611 30.63 -28.90 7.90
N ALA A 612 29.92 -27.78 8.02
CA ALA A 612 29.22 -27.42 9.24
C ALA A 612 28.06 -28.39 9.52
N TYR A 613 27.31 -28.77 8.49
CA TYR A 613 26.23 -29.76 8.57
C TYR A 613 26.77 -31.14 9.01
N ILE A 614 27.82 -31.64 8.36
CA ILE A 614 28.47 -32.92 8.74
C ILE A 614 28.94 -32.86 10.19
N ARG A 615 29.59 -31.76 10.61
CA ARG A 615 30.09 -31.61 11.98
C ARG A 615 28.96 -31.71 13.00
N GLU A 616 27.85 -31.03 12.76
CA GLU A 616 26.69 -31.08 13.66
C GLU A 616 26.03 -32.46 13.66
N MET A 617 25.83 -33.07 12.49
CA MET A 617 25.29 -34.43 12.40
C MET A 617 26.18 -35.46 13.08
N THR A 618 27.51 -35.27 13.06
CA THR A 618 28.47 -36.11 13.79
C THR A 618 28.36 -35.88 15.29
N ALA A 619 28.12 -34.65 15.74
CA ALA A 619 27.88 -34.36 17.15
C ALA A 619 26.57 -35.01 17.66
N ILE A 620 25.53 -35.03 16.82
CA ILE A 620 24.23 -35.64 17.14
C ILE A 620 24.28 -37.17 17.12
N ASN A 621 24.87 -37.77 16.07
CA ASN A 621 24.80 -39.22 15.81
C ASN A 621 26.08 -39.98 16.15
N GLY A 622 27.13 -39.28 16.59
CA GLY A 622 28.45 -39.84 16.86
C GLY A 622 29.33 -40.03 15.61
N ASN A 623 30.57 -40.46 15.85
CA ASN A 623 31.61 -40.60 14.83
C ASN A 623 31.31 -41.63 13.73
N SER A 624 30.33 -42.51 13.91
CA SER A 624 29.88 -43.45 12.87
C SER A 624 29.19 -42.73 11.70
N PHE A 625 28.68 -41.51 11.89
CA PHE A 625 28.02 -40.75 10.83
C PHE A 625 28.94 -40.53 9.62
N THR A 626 30.17 -40.09 9.85
CA THR A 626 31.15 -39.79 8.78
C THR A 626 31.81 -41.02 8.18
N GLN A 627 31.63 -42.21 8.76
CA GLN A 627 32.17 -43.46 8.24
C GLN A 627 31.32 -44.03 7.08
N LEU A 628 30.07 -43.58 6.94
CA LEU A 628 29.20 -44.00 5.86
C LEU A 628 29.46 -43.15 4.63
N GLU A 629 29.72 -43.80 3.48
CA GLU A 629 29.94 -43.12 2.19
C GLU A 629 28.76 -42.21 1.80
N ILE A 630 27.54 -42.60 2.19
CA ILE A 630 26.33 -41.81 1.99
C ILE A 630 26.43 -40.42 2.65
N ASN A 631 27.29 -40.22 3.64
CA ASN A 631 27.50 -38.95 4.35
C ASN A 631 28.81 -38.25 3.96
N SER A 632 29.48 -38.70 2.90
CA SER A 632 30.67 -38.05 2.36
C SER A 632 30.33 -36.66 1.79
N ARG A 633 31.35 -35.79 1.74
CA ARG A 633 31.22 -34.44 1.14
C ARG A 633 30.72 -34.53 -0.30
N ASP A 634 31.35 -35.39 -1.11
CA ASP A 634 31.04 -35.56 -2.53
C ASP A 634 29.59 -36.01 -2.72
N LYS A 635 29.12 -36.95 -1.88
CA LYS A 635 27.72 -37.38 -1.92
C LYS A 635 26.75 -36.25 -1.58
N LEU A 636 27.01 -35.48 -0.52
CA LEU A 636 26.13 -34.37 -0.14
C LEU A 636 26.12 -33.25 -1.18
N ILE A 637 27.25 -32.97 -1.83
CA ILE A 637 27.35 -32.03 -2.96
C ILE A 637 26.54 -32.55 -4.15
N LYS A 638 26.65 -33.85 -4.49
CA LYS A 638 25.85 -34.47 -5.56
C LYS A 638 24.36 -34.37 -5.27
N GLU A 639 23.93 -34.66 -4.04
CA GLU A 639 22.55 -34.50 -3.59
C GLU A 639 22.08 -33.05 -3.74
N ALA A 640 22.88 -32.07 -3.27
CA ALA A 640 22.56 -30.66 -3.38
C ALA A 640 22.40 -30.18 -4.82
N LYS A 641 23.28 -30.62 -5.74
CA LYS A 641 23.18 -30.28 -7.18
C LYS A 641 21.92 -30.88 -7.82
N VAL A 642 21.67 -32.18 -7.61
CA VAL A 642 20.50 -32.87 -8.19
C VAL A 642 19.19 -32.28 -7.68
N LEU A 643 19.05 -32.10 -6.36
CA LEU A 643 17.83 -31.55 -5.78
C LEU A 643 17.75 -30.02 -5.94
N GLY A 644 18.86 -29.35 -6.23
CA GLY A 644 18.88 -27.97 -6.73
C GLY A 644 18.21 -27.84 -8.09
N LEU A 645 18.44 -28.78 -9.02
CA LEU A 645 17.72 -28.83 -10.31
C LEU A 645 16.21 -29.02 -10.12
N PHE A 646 15.82 -29.89 -9.20
CA PHE A 646 14.41 -30.04 -8.80
C PHE A 646 13.81 -28.73 -8.27
N SER A 647 14.57 -28.02 -7.44
CA SER A 647 14.14 -26.75 -6.84
C SER A 647 14.03 -25.63 -7.88
N TYR A 648 14.95 -25.55 -8.83
CA TYR A 648 14.82 -24.67 -9.99
C TYR A 648 13.55 -24.99 -10.79
N MET A 649 13.25 -26.27 -11.01
CA MET A 649 12.05 -26.66 -11.75
C MET A 649 10.77 -26.25 -11.03
N LYS A 650 10.71 -26.32 -9.69
CA LYS A 650 9.60 -25.75 -8.90
C LYS A 650 9.39 -24.26 -9.21
N MET A 651 10.47 -23.48 -9.27
CA MET A 651 10.39 -22.02 -9.52
C MET A 651 10.03 -21.69 -10.97
N ILE A 652 10.53 -22.48 -11.93
CA ILE A 652 10.22 -22.35 -13.36
C ILE A 652 8.72 -22.61 -13.61
N THR A 653 8.18 -23.69 -13.04
CA THR A 653 6.78 -24.05 -13.22
C THR A 653 5.85 -23.10 -12.47
N TRP A 654 6.23 -22.64 -11.28
CA TRP A 654 5.49 -21.60 -10.55
C TRP A 654 5.39 -20.31 -11.35
N THR A 655 6.51 -19.85 -11.91
CA THR A 655 6.56 -18.66 -12.77
C THR A 655 5.59 -18.80 -13.94
N ASN A 656 5.56 -19.96 -14.58
CA ASN A 656 4.63 -20.27 -15.68
C ASN A 656 3.16 -20.21 -15.22
N SER A 657 2.83 -20.86 -14.09
CA SER A 657 1.47 -20.87 -13.54
C SER A 657 0.99 -19.45 -13.18
N ILE A 658 1.85 -18.60 -12.62
CA ILE A 658 1.50 -17.20 -12.33
C ILE A 658 1.25 -16.40 -13.59
N THR A 659 2.11 -16.52 -14.61
CA THR A 659 1.90 -15.85 -15.90
C THR A 659 0.54 -16.24 -16.49
N ASN A 660 0.19 -17.54 -16.46
CA ASN A 660 -1.11 -18.01 -16.95
C ASN A 660 -2.30 -17.42 -16.19
N LYS A 661 -2.22 -17.39 -14.85
CA LYS A 661 -3.33 -16.94 -13.99
C LYS A 661 -3.51 -15.43 -14.01
N SER A 662 -2.41 -14.68 -14.05
CA SER A 662 -2.42 -13.22 -14.03
C SER A 662 -2.69 -12.60 -15.41
N GLY A 663 -2.37 -13.34 -16.49
CA GLY A 663 -2.37 -12.79 -17.85
C GLY A 663 -1.29 -11.73 -18.08
N THR A 664 -0.31 -11.63 -17.18
CA THR A 664 0.81 -10.67 -17.30
C THR A 664 2.15 -11.40 -17.40
N SER A 665 3.03 -10.89 -18.27
CA SER A 665 4.36 -11.48 -18.48
C SER A 665 5.42 -10.93 -17.52
N GLU A 666 5.04 -10.29 -16.41
CA GLU A 666 5.98 -9.58 -15.52
C GLU A 666 6.99 -10.52 -14.85
N MET A 667 6.60 -11.76 -14.57
CA MET A 667 7.47 -12.76 -13.93
C MET A 667 8.36 -13.51 -14.94
N MET A 668 8.09 -13.37 -16.25
CA MET A 668 8.80 -14.12 -17.29
C MET A 668 10.31 -13.85 -17.37
N PRO A 669 10.82 -12.61 -17.18
CA PRO A 669 12.26 -12.37 -17.11
C PRO A 669 12.95 -13.15 -15.99
N LYS A 670 12.32 -13.25 -14.80
CA LYS A 670 12.83 -14.06 -13.68
C LYS A 670 12.79 -15.54 -14.01
N GLY A 671 11.69 -16.01 -14.62
CA GLY A 671 11.57 -17.39 -15.10
C GLY A 671 12.65 -17.77 -16.12
N GLU A 672 12.96 -16.87 -17.07
CA GLU A 672 14.04 -17.11 -18.05
C GLU A 672 15.41 -17.16 -17.38
N GLN A 673 15.70 -16.24 -16.46
CA GLN A 673 16.99 -16.25 -15.76
C GLN A 673 17.15 -17.51 -14.89
N THR A 674 16.10 -17.92 -14.20
CA THR A 674 16.04 -19.17 -13.44
C THR A 674 16.32 -20.37 -14.34
N PHE A 675 15.71 -20.39 -15.53
CA PHE A 675 15.92 -21.45 -16.52
C PHE A 675 17.35 -21.48 -17.08
N LYS A 676 18.00 -20.32 -17.27
CA LYS A 676 19.43 -20.26 -17.64
C LYS A 676 20.32 -20.87 -16.56
N ASN A 677 20.07 -20.54 -15.30
CA ASN A 677 20.81 -21.10 -14.16
C ASN A 677 20.58 -22.61 -14.01
N TYR A 678 19.35 -23.08 -14.25
CA TYR A 678 19.02 -24.51 -14.34
C TYR A 678 19.88 -25.23 -15.38
N LYS A 679 19.95 -24.71 -16.61
CA LYS A 679 20.78 -25.31 -17.67
C LYS A 679 22.26 -25.36 -17.31
N LEU A 680 22.81 -24.27 -16.78
CA LEU A 680 24.21 -24.21 -16.35
C LEU A 680 24.54 -25.24 -15.26
N LEU A 681 23.61 -25.48 -14.34
CA LEU A 681 23.78 -26.51 -13.31
C LEU A 681 23.62 -27.92 -13.91
N LYS A 682 22.67 -28.12 -14.82
CA LYS A 682 22.44 -29.41 -15.50
C LYS A 682 23.66 -29.83 -16.31
N ASP A 683 24.22 -28.92 -17.12
CA ASP A 683 25.41 -29.18 -17.93
C ASP A 683 26.60 -29.58 -17.05
N ARG A 684 26.83 -28.83 -15.96
CA ARG A 684 27.88 -29.14 -14.97
C ARG A 684 27.64 -30.50 -14.29
N LEU A 685 26.39 -30.81 -13.94
CA LEU A 685 26.04 -32.08 -13.31
C LEU A 685 26.30 -33.26 -14.25
N ILE A 686 25.96 -33.13 -15.55
CA ILE A 686 26.20 -34.18 -16.54
C ILE A 686 27.69 -34.34 -16.83
N GLU A 687 28.46 -33.25 -16.83
CA GLU A 687 29.92 -33.31 -16.95
C GLU A 687 30.56 -34.06 -15.77
N ASP A 688 30.11 -33.76 -14.54
CA ASP A 688 30.58 -34.42 -13.32
C ASP A 688 30.09 -35.88 -13.22
N TYR A 689 28.89 -36.17 -13.74
CA TYR A 689 28.17 -37.45 -13.62
C TYR A 689 27.48 -37.84 -14.94
N PRO A 690 28.25 -38.37 -15.92
CA PRO A 690 27.72 -38.72 -17.25
C PRO A 690 26.60 -39.78 -17.22
N GLU A 691 26.45 -40.52 -16.12
CA GLU A 691 25.36 -41.49 -15.94
C GLU A 691 23.95 -40.86 -15.90
N PHE A 692 23.86 -39.53 -15.79
CA PHE A 692 22.59 -38.78 -15.77
C PHE A 692 22.15 -38.25 -17.14
N GLU A 693 22.96 -38.39 -18.19
CA GLU A 693 22.54 -38.16 -19.58
C GLU A 693 21.49 -39.21 -20.00
#